data_AF-A0A7T7VP79-F1
#
_entry.id   AF-A0A7T7VP79-F1
#
_cell.length_a   1.000
_cell.length_b   1.000
_cell.length_c   1.000
_cell.angle_alpha   90.00
_cell.angle_beta   90.00
_cell.angle_gamma   90.00
#
_symmetry.space_group_name_H-M   'P 1'
#
loop_
_entity.id
_entity.type
_entity.pdbx_description
1 polymer ?
#
loop_
_entity_poly.entity_id
_entity_poly.type
_entity_poly.pdbx_seq_one_letter_code
_entity_poly.pdbx_strand_id
1 'polypeptide(L)'
;MERRTIFQDGMDNDPADFNNLQDFAQTSFDHLVADGLTPERKYAGFKAAATGVTSVTVQPGRLYSGGKVFDRAAAFEKDFATSLPLATRKIVSLVAWGQEVETDQRPREFLINEETGASEPRVVAMERARIANINTVAGEENADPVAPIVGADVTVIGEIVLTPAGVESVTMNAANALDSVQSLGDRTAKIEDFRARAEPQIGSLASDISALAKGQRGLVGADSYGRSLLRLATLEEEVGIPVAAVDSAADFFLDDNATDTAFTGHDAIVEDGVRFPNANSATGELQIFDALNPRARLVGGTLFPAYKRAKRFALTKRSGEVQISTYSYGSYDLVQKKSTRTRLRTGPKRTVSTSSVWWQSGKYNGAAVFEKDGESFVVYNAYDLKNGVETARIAQFWGDYVSEPYWETVKVPHVAQGAQVAETWLQANDMWLDAVGLTFTRLAAAGSVTLAICETDRGLPLLDKVISKTTIEREDLVAGGETVIPVQPVFLSGGSSYAMVIITSADHWLATVQGSEYPQGTFFYVIDGVFQQGDTSRDVMFSLHAADFGASRAVIDLQPLQLAGGISDIDILAESIVPGACQLTYEVQIANAWHPLDPSLDLTPGGVTSPLLPLRVVMNGTPDVMPALTLTGSQVKVAASKTSLVHVSEPRVLPGAGSSTIRVIARLEYFDEAEHDAGCTLLTGAGYGTTRTANSFVDRIAEDGAIERTWIFDLGTAVASYRIRLTGTAANPLDLFHIATRKDYAL
;
A
#
# COMPACT_ATOMS: atom_id res chain seq x y z
N MET A 1 -35.87 44.46 17.93
CA MET A 1 -35.88 45.66 18.79
C MET A 1 -36.00 45.18 20.22
N GLU A 2 -35.00 45.44 21.05
CA GLU A 2 -34.85 44.83 22.39
C GLU A 2 -35.72 45.50 23.47
N ARG A 3 -36.10 46.76 23.24
CA ARG A 3 -36.91 47.58 24.15
C ARG A 3 -38.05 48.25 23.38
N ARG A 4 -39.17 48.52 24.06
CA ARG A 4 -40.36 49.14 23.47
C ARG A 4 -40.95 50.20 24.40
N THR A 5 -41.25 51.39 23.85
CA THR A 5 -42.08 52.40 24.51
C THR A 5 -43.54 51.98 24.45
N ILE A 6 -44.25 51.99 25.58
CA ILE A 6 -45.65 51.56 25.70
C ILE A 6 -46.55 52.80 25.72
N PHE A 7 -47.43 52.91 24.74
CA PHE A 7 -48.47 53.94 24.68
C PHE A 7 -49.82 53.36 25.14
N GLN A 8 -50.57 54.12 25.93
CA GLN A 8 -51.91 53.77 26.39
C GLN A 8 -52.93 54.80 25.93
N ASP A 9 -54.19 54.40 25.82
CA ASP A 9 -55.26 55.29 25.39
C ASP A 9 -55.51 56.41 26.42
N GLY A 10 -55.66 57.65 25.94
CA GLY A 10 -55.79 58.85 26.78
C GLY A 10 -54.52 59.32 27.49
N MET A 11 -53.35 58.72 27.22
CA MET A 11 -52.05 59.15 27.80
C MET A 11 -51.50 60.38 27.08
N ASP A 12 -51.01 61.36 27.85
CA ASP A 12 -50.23 62.47 27.32
C ASP A 12 -48.80 62.00 27.03
N ASN A 13 -48.27 62.32 25.85
CA ASN A 13 -47.01 61.78 25.38
C ASN A 13 -45.92 62.86 25.43
N ASP A 14 -44.84 62.57 26.15
CA ASP A 14 -43.67 63.45 26.16
C ASP A 14 -42.90 63.31 24.84
N PRO A 15 -42.40 64.39 24.22
CA PRO A 15 -41.43 64.30 23.12
C PRO A 15 -40.27 63.32 23.37
N ALA A 16 -39.86 63.12 24.64
CA ALA A 16 -38.89 62.12 25.05
C ALA A 16 -39.30 60.68 24.70
N ASP A 17 -40.60 60.34 24.73
CA ASP A 17 -41.09 58.99 24.40
C ASP A 17 -40.88 58.62 22.94
N PHE A 18 -40.99 59.61 22.04
CA PHE A 18 -40.73 59.45 20.61
C PHE A 18 -39.22 59.41 20.29
N ASN A 19 -38.40 60.13 21.04
CA ASN A 19 -36.94 60.02 20.94
C ASN A 19 -36.45 58.66 21.44
N ASN A 20 -36.99 58.19 22.57
CA ASN A 20 -36.70 56.85 23.11
C ASN A 20 -37.06 55.73 22.12
N LEU A 21 -38.17 55.86 21.38
CA LEU A 21 -38.55 54.89 20.35
C LEU A 21 -37.48 54.78 19.24
N GLN A 22 -36.91 55.91 18.82
CA GLN A 22 -35.84 55.96 17.82
C GLN A 22 -34.52 55.41 18.40
N ASP A 23 -34.16 55.80 19.62
CA ASP A 23 -32.94 55.36 20.30
C ASP A 23 -32.93 53.84 20.55
N PHE A 24 -34.07 53.26 20.93
CA PHE A 24 -34.20 51.80 21.10
C PHE A 24 -34.07 51.05 19.79
N ALA A 25 -34.63 51.59 18.70
CA ALA A 25 -34.47 51.04 17.37
C ALA A 25 -33.00 51.08 16.94
N GLN A 26 -32.35 52.23 17.09
CA GLN A 26 -30.95 52.45 16.73
C GLN A 26 -30.00 51.55 17.53
N THR A 27 -30.18 51.47 18.85
CA THR A 27 -29.37 50.60 19.72
C THR A 27 -29.51 49.13 19.34
N SER A 28 -30.73 48.67 19.02
CA SER A 28 -30.95 47.29 18.58
C SER A 28 -30.23 46.97 17.26
N PHE A 29 -30.16 47.94 16.33
CA PHE A 29 -29.39 47.77 15.09
C PHE A 29 -27.88 47.80 15.34
N ASP A 30 -27.41 48.66 16.25
CA ASP A 30 -26.00 48.71 16.63
C ASP A 30 -25.52 47.39 17.26
N HIS A 31 -26.34 46.77 18.13
CA HIS A 31 -26.07 45.44 18.68
C HIS A 31 -26.05 44.36 17.59
N LEU A 32 -27.04 44.36 16.69
CA LEU A 32 -27.08 43.39 15.59
C LEU A 32 -25.83 43.47 14.70
N VAL A 33 -25.32 44.67 14.45
CA VAL A 33 -24.09 44.87 13.67
C VAL A 33 -22.85 44.47 14.47
N ALA A 34 -22.79 44.82 15.76
CA ALA A 34 -21.67 44.45 16.62
C ALA A 34 -21.52 42.93 16.78
N ASP A 35 -22.63 42.24 17.04
CA ASP A 35 -22.65 40.80 17.30
C ASP A 35 -22.66 39.97 16.01
N GLY A 36 -23.36 40.44 14.98
CA GLY A 36 -23.62 39.68 13.76
C GLY A 36 -22.63 39.91 12.61
N LEU A 37 -21.94 41.06 12.57
CA LEU A 37 -20.97 41.39 11.52
C LEU A 37 -19.56 41.52 12.07
N THR A 38 -19.30 42.57 12.85
CA THR A 38 -18.04 42.76 13.57
C THR A 38 -18.11 43.98 14.50
N PRO A 39 -17.51 43.92 15.70
CA PRO A 39 -17.29 45.11 16.52
C PRO A 39 -16.08 45.93 16.06
N GLU A 40 -15.21 45.35 15.20
CA GLU A 40 -14.02 46.02 14.69
C GLU A 40 -14.35 47.12 13.70
N ARG A 41 -13.35 47.96 13.39
CA ARG A 41 -13.50 49.00 12.39
C ARG A 41 -13.25 48.44 10.99
N LYS A 42 -14.30 48.41 10.17
CA LYS A 42 -14.24 47.96 8.78
C LYS A 42 -14.96 48.94 7.87
N TYR A 43 -14.65 48.92 6.58
CA TYR A 43 -15.38 49.70 5.58
C TYR A 43 -16.06 48.82 4.54
N ALA A 44 -17.16 49.31 3.98
CA ALA A 44 -17.80 48.77 2.79
C ALA A 44 -18.02 49.89 1.76
N GLY A 45 -17.64 49.65 0.50
CA GLY A 45 -17.62 50.69 -0.51
C GLY A 45 -16.32 51.49 -0.50
N PHE A 46 -16.39 52.82 -0.54
CA PHE A 46 -15.23 53.73 -0.59
C PHE A 46 -14.20 53.38 -1.68
N LYS A 47 -14.67 52.89 -2.83
CA LYS A 47 -13.78 52.57 -3.95
C LYS A 47 -13.05 53.82 -4.40
N ALA A 48 -11.74 53.84 -4.20
CA ALA A 48 -10.85 54.92 -4.61
C ALA A 48 -10.22 54.60 -5.96
N ALA A 49 -10.27 55.55 -6.88
CA ALA A 49 -9.63 55.43 -8.19
C ALA A 49 -9.05 56.77 -8.64
N ALA A 50 -7.96 56.74 -9.40
CA ALA A 50 -7.41 57.92 -10.05
C ALA A 50 -8.39 58.40 -11.14
N THR A 51 -8.81 59.66 -11.06
CA THR A 51 -9.74 60.29 -12.01
C THR A 51 -9.06 61.33 -12.90
N GLY A 52 -7.81 61.66 -12.60
CA GLY A 52 -6.94 62.52 -13.38
C GLY A 52 -5.47 62.27 -13.02
N VAL A 53 -4.55 63.04 -13.60
CA VAL A 53 -3.10 62.85 -13.39
C VAL A 53 -2.70 63.08 -11.93
N THR A 54 -3.35 64.02 -11.25
CA THR A 54 -3.09 64.36 -9.83
C THR A 54 -4.29 64.17 -8.91
N SER A 55 -5.42 63.68 -9.43
CA SER A 55 -6.69 63.61 -8.68
C SER A 55 -7.16 62.18 -8.45
N VAL A 56 -7.68 61.93 -7.24
CA VAL A 56 -8.32 60.69 -6.85
C VAL A 56 -9.74 60.97 -6.40
N THR A 57 -10.69 60.16 -6.89
CA THR A 57 -12.08 60.19 -6.44
C THR A 57 -12.39 58.92 -5.66
N VAL A 58 -12.97 59.11 -4.49
CA VAL A 58 -13.45 58.05 -3.60
C VAL A 58 -14.97 58.03 -3.66
N GLN A 59 -15.53 56.90 -4.08
CA GLN A 59 -16.98 56.72 -4.20
C GLN A 59 -17.66 56.68 -2.82
N PRO A 60 -18.98 56.93 -2.75
CA PRO A 60 -19.77 56.76 -1.54
C PRO A 60 -19.57 55.39 -0.86
N GLY A 61 -19.79 55.34 0.45
CA GLY A 61 -19.56 54.13 1.22
C GLY A 61 -19.94 54.27 2.69
N ARG A 62 -19.70 53.19 3.44
CA ARG A 62 -20.04 53.06 4.85
C ARG A 62 -18.84 52.64 5.67
N LEU A 63 -18.70 53.25 6.84
CA LEU A 63 -17.75 52.86 7.86
C LEU A 63 -18.49 52.20 9.01
N TYR A 64 -18.02 51.02 9.42
CA TYR A 64 -18.49 50.29 10.59
C TYR A 64 -17.49 50.50 11.71
N SER A 65 -17.94 50.89 12.90
CA SER A 65 -17.07 51.08 14.06
C SER A 65 -17.84 50.90 15.36
N GLY A 66 -17.49 49.88 16.14
CA GLY A 66 -18.11 49.62 17.45
C GLY A 66 -19.63 49.38 17.35
N GLY A 67 -20.06 48.60 16.35
CA GLY A 67 -21.48 48.34 16.05
C GLY A 67 -22.19 49.46 15.29
N LYS A 68 -21.68 50.68 15.32
CA LYS A 68 -22.30 51.82 14.63
C LYS A 68 -21.96 51.85 13.16
N VAL A 69 -22.94 52.21 12.33
CA VAL A 69 -22.77 52.46 10.89
C VAL A 69 -22.74 53.98 10.63
N PHE A 70 -21.66 54.44 10.00
CA PHE A 70 -21.47 55.81 9.54
C PHE A 70 -21.52 55.85 8.02
N ASP A 71 -22.39 56.69 7.48
CA ASP A 71 -22.60 56.78 6.03
C ASP A 71 -21.92 58.02 5.45
N ARG A 72 -21.45 57.90 4.22
CA ARG A 72 -21.09 59.05 3.40
C ARG A 72 -21.67 58.85 2.00
N ALA A 73 -22.76 59.58 1.74
CA ALA A 73 -23.47 59.53 0.47
C ALA A 73 -22.79 60.29 -0.68
N ALA A 74 -21.89 61.24 -0.38
CA ALA A 74 -21.21 62.06 -1.39
C ALA A 74 -19.80 61.54 -1.69
N ALA A 75 -19.41 61.56 -2.98
CA ALA A 75 -18.04 61.27 -3.39
C ALA A 75 -17.06 62.25 -2.73
N PHE A 76 -15.86 61.78 -2.43
CA PHE A 76 -14.76 62.61 -1.95
C PHE A 76 -13.72 62.72 -3.05
N GLU A 77 -13.39 63.95 -3.43
CA GLU A 77 -12.38 64.23 -4.45
C GLU A 77 -11.20 64.95 -3.80
N LYS A 78 -10.00 64.48 -4.10
CA LYS A 78 -8.76 65.09 -3.63
C LYS A 78 -7.80 65.26 -4.79
N ASP A 79 -7.37 66.51 -4.98
CA ASP A 79 -6.25 66.85 -5.85
C ASP A 79 -4.95 66.89 -5.04
N PHE A 80 -3.93 66.22 -5.55
CA PHE A 80 -2.59 66.10 -4.97
C PHE A 80 -1.56 66.98 -5.67
N ALA A 81 -1.96 67.90 -6.57
CA ALA A 81 -1.02 68.78 -7.27
C ALA A 81 -0.06 69.53 -6.33
N THR A 82 -0.52 69.93 -5.13
CA THR A 82 0.30 70.61 -4.11
C THR A 82 1.03 69.65 -3.17
N SER A 83 0.81 68.34 -3.30
CA SER A 83 1.35 67.27 -2.45
C SER A 83 2.26 66.29 -3.21
N LEU A 84 2.58 66.58 -4.47
CA LEU A 84 3.49 65.76 -5.28
C LEU A 84 4.92 65.82 -4.71
N PRO A 85 5.65 64.69 -4.71
CA PRO A 85 7.06 64.65 -4.33
C PRO A 85 7.93 65.42 -5.35
N LEU A 86 9.08 65.92 -4.91
CA LEU A 86 9.95 66.76 -5.75
C LEU A 86 10.88 65.93 -6.66
N ALA A 87 11.36 64.78 -6.19
CA ALA A 87 12.38 63.99 -6.90
C ALA A 87 12.09 62.48 -6.95
N THR A 88 11.48 61.91 -5.91
CA THR A 88 11.26 60.46 -5.76
C THR A 88 9.78 60.13 -5.54
N ARG A 89 9.44 59.12 -4.73
CA ARG A 89 8.07 58.64 -4.53
C ARG A 89 7.59 58.91 -3.11
N LYS A 90 6.28 58.96 -2.91
CA LYS A 90 5.66 59.13 -1.60
C LYS A 90 4.33 58.40 -1.51
N ILE A 91 4.07 57.73 -0.40
CA ILE A 91 2.78 57.08 -0.13
C ILE A 91 1.87 58.01 0.66
N VAL A 92 0.61 58.09 0.25
CA VAL A 92 -0.47 58.79 0.95
C VAL A 92 -1.52 57.77 1.37
N SER A 93 -1.81 57.70 2.67
CA SER A 93 -2.85 56.84 3.21
C SER A 93 -4.20 57.55 3.19
N LEU A 94 -5.20 56.91 2.59
CA LEU A 94 -6.59 57.31 2.62
C LEU A 94 -7.23 56.76 3.90
N VAL A 95 -7.72 57.64 4.76
CA VAL A 95 -8.27 57.28 6.07
C VAL A 95 -9.71 57.74 6.23
N ALA A 96 -10.50 56.98 7.00
CA ALA A 96 -11.84 57.36 7.39
C ALA A 96 -12.08 57.22 8.89
N TRP A 97 -12.94 58.08 9.43
CA TRP A 97 -13.44 58.04 10.80
C TRP A 97 -14.90 58.46 10.88
N GLY A 98 -15.60 57.95 11.90
CA GLY A 98 -17.00 58.27 12.14
C GLY A 98 -17.17 59.49 13.04
N GLN A 99 -18.18 60.30 12.78
CA GLN A 99 -18.61 61.38 13.65
C GLN A 99 -20.14 61.42 13.72
N GLU A 100 -20.68 61.66 14.90
CA GLU A 100 -22.10 62.02 15.07
C GLU A 100 -22.22 63.54 15.02
N VAL A 101 -23.08 64.03 14.13
CA VAL A 101 -23.32 65.47 13.93
C VAL A 101 -24.80 65.74 14.02
N GLU A 102 -25.16 66.78 14.74
CA GLU A 102 -26.52 67.33 14.69
C GLU A 102 -26.64 68.27 13.48
N THR A 103 -27.46 67.86 12.52
CA THR A 103 -27.67 68.53 11.23
C THR A 103 -29.10 69.06 11.12
N ASP A 104 -29.40 69.73 10.01
CA ASP A 104 -30.73 70.27 9.73
C ASP A 104 -31.22 71.31 10.76
N GLN A 105 -30.45 72.39 10.95
CA GLN A 105 -30.83 73.49 11.84
C GLN A 105 -32.04 74.25 11.29
N ARG A 106 -33.14 74.26 12.06
CA ARG A 106 -34.37 74.95 11.69
C ARG A 106 -34.89 75.78 12.88
N PRO A 107 -35.49 76.96 12.64
CA PRO A 107 -36.19 77.68 13.69
C PRO A 107 -37.44 76.90 14.11
N ARG A 108 -37.62 76.70 15.41
CA ARG A 108 -38.81 76.10 16.04
C ARG A 108 -39.31 77.01 17.15
N GLU A 109 -40.62 77.15 17.26
CA GLU A 109 -41.23 77.89 18.36
C GLU A 109 -41.32 76.99 19.60
N PHE A 110 -40.83 77.50 20.73
CA PHE A 110 -40.93 76.85 22.04
C PHE A 110 -41.88 77.67 22.92
N LEU A 111 -42.81 76.99 23.58
CA LEU A 111 -43.71 77.62 24.55
C LEU A 111 -42.94 77.89 25.84
N ILE A 112 -42.92 79.15 26.31
CA ILE A 112 -42.25 79.54 27.57
C ILE A 112 -43.22 79.48 28.74
N ASN A 113 -44.51 79.78 28.50
CA ASN A 113 -45.50 79.88 29.54
C ASN A 113 -46.86 79.35 29.06
N GLU A 114 -47.34 78.31 29.72
CA GLU A 114 -48.53 77.54 29.35
C GLU A 114 -49.85 78.30 29.64
N GLU A 115 -49.87 79.18 30.65
CA GLU A 115 -51.06 79.96 31.03
C GLU A 115 -51.29 81.19 30.13
N THR A 116 -50.23 81.72 29.51
CA THR A 116 -50.29 82.95 28.68
C THR A 116 -50.11 82.70 27.18
N GLY A 117 -49.70 81.50 26.78
CA GLY A 117 -49.48 81.15 25.38
C GLY A 117 -48.24 81.79 24.74
N ALA A 118 -47.34 82.38 25.54
CA ALA A 118 -46.15 83.06 25.02
C ALA A 118 -45.12 82.06 24.49
N SER A 119 -44.71 82.22 23.22
CA SER A 119 -43.69 81.40 22.57
C SER A 119 -42.48 82.23 22.11
N GLU A 120 -41.31 81.59 22.03
CA GLU A 120 -40.13 82.17 21.38
C GLU A 120 -39.52 81.22 20.34
N PRO A 121 -39.04 81.75 19.20
CA PRO A 121 -38.32 80.95 18.23
C PRO A 121 -36.90 80.68 18.71
N ARG A 122 -36.52 79.40 18.74
CA ARG A 122 -35.12 78.96 18.94
C ARG A 122 -34.67 78.15 17.73
N VAL A 123 -33.43 78.35 17.29
CA VAL A 123 -32.83 77.53 16.24
C VAL A 123 -32.33 76.24 16.90
N VAL A 124 -32.89 75.11 16.48
CA VAL A 124 -32.51 73.78 16.97
C VAL A 124 -32.20 72.85 15.81
N ALA A 125 -31.27 71.92 16.03
CA ALA A 125 -31.01 70.86 15.07
C ALA A 125 -32.15 69.84 15.08
N MET A 126 -32.58 69.42 13.90
CA MET A 126 -33.72 68.51 13.74
C MET A 126 -33.30 67.07 13.41
N GLU A 127 -32.03 66.83 13.12
CA GLU A 127 -31.51 65.53 12.72
C GLU A 127 -30.18 65.24 13.42
N ARG A 128 -29.97 63.99 13.84
CA ARG A 128 -28.66 63.51 14.27
C ARG A 128 -28.16 62.47 13.28
N ALA A 129 -27.13 62.82 12.51
CA ALA A 129 -26.56 61.98 11.47
C ALA A 129 -25.23 61.36 11.91
N ARG A 130 -25.03 60.07 11.57
CA ARG A 130 -23.73 59.39 11.68
C ARG A 130 -23.01 59.47 10.34
N ILE A 131 -22.03 60.36 10.27
CA ILE A 131 -21.32 60.69 9.03
C ILE A 131 -19.93 60.06 9.05
N ALA A 132 -19.53 59.45 7.93
CA ALA A 132 -18.16 59.03 7.70
C ALA A 132 -17.35 60.17 7.05
N ASN A 133 -16.31 60.61 7.74
CA ASN A 133 -15.34 61.58 7.24
C ASN A 133 -14.18 60.85 6.57
N ILE A 134 -13.69 61.41 5.46
CA ILE A 134 -12.55 60.88 4.71
C ILE A 134 -11.49 61.97 4.64
N ASN A 135 -10.23 61.61 4.86
CA ASN A 135 -9.10 62.51 4.65
C ASN A 135 -7.86 61.71 4.21
N THR A 136 -6.80 62.43 3.85
CA THR A 136 -5.55 61.87 3.37
C THR A 136 -4.40 62.25 4.30
N VAL A 137 -3.59 61.27 4.69
CA VAL A 137 -2.38 61.48 5.48
C VAL A 137 -1.18 61.18 4.60
N ALA A 138 -0.31 62.17 4.41
CA ALA A 138 0.82 62.06 3.49
C ALA A 138 2.10 61.63 4.24
N GLY A 139 2.82 60.63 3.73
CA GLY A 139 4.06 60.12 4.32
C GLY A 139 5.30 60.96 4.01
N GLU A 140 6.48 60.39 4.17
CA GLU A 140 7.74 61.03 3.76
C GLU A 140 8.12 60.62 2.33
N GLU A 141 8.88 61.49 1.66
CA GLU A 141 9.40 61.22 0.32
C GLU A 141 10.66 60.34 0.40
N ASN A 142 10.68 59.22 -0.34
CA ASN A 142 11.81 58.29 -0.38
C ASN A 142 11.84 57.52 -1.73
N ALA A 143 13.01 56.96 -2.08
CA ALA A 143 13.15 56.08 -3.23
C ALA A 143 12.29 54.80 -3.09
N ASP A 144 12.24 54.25 -1.87
CA ASP A 144 11.34 53.19 -1.44
C ASP A 144 10.38 53.73 -0.36
N PRO A 145 9.25 54.34 -0.75
CA PRO A 145 8.36 55.00 0.21
C PRO A 145 7.64 53.99 1.10
N VAL A 146 7.49 54.32 2.38
CA VAL A 146 6.73 53.54 3.36
C VAL A 146 5.42 54.27 3.68
N ALA A 147 4.35 53.51 3.91
CA ALA A 147 3.07 54.09 4.30
C ALA A 147 3.18 54.84 5.64
N PRO A 148 2.56 56.03 5.79
CA PRO A 148 2.60 56.77 7.04
C PRO A 148 1.92 56.01 8.18
N ILE A 149 2.46 56.14 9.39
CA ILE A 149 1.82 55.65 10.61
C ILE A 149 0.56 56.48 10.85
N VAL A 150 -0.60 55.83 10.84
CA VAL A 150 -1.89 56.45 11.14
C VAL A 150 -2.28 56.17 12.59
N GLY A 151 -2.99 57.11 13.22
CA GLY A 151 -3.47 56.94 14.60
C GLY A 151 -4.47 55.81 14.74
N ALA A 152 -4.56 55.22 15.93
CA ALA A 152 -5.47 54.11 16.21
C ALA A 152 -6.97 54.48 16.07
N ASP A 153 -7.32 55.77 15.97
CA ASP A 153 -8.69 56.28 15.86
C ASP A 153 -9.26 56.32 14.42
N VAL A 154 -8.44 56.04 13.41
CA VAL A 154 -8.85 56.09 12.00
C VAL A 154 -8.69 54.73 11.30
N THR A 155 -9.50 54.48 10.28
CA THR A 155 -9.45 53.24 9.48
C THR A 155 -8.82 53.52 8.13
N VAL A 156 -7.76 52.78 7.76
CA VAL A 156 -7.12 52.91 6.45
C VAL A 156 -7.97 52.21 5.40
N ILE A 157 -8.42 52.97 4.40
CA ILE A 157 -9.21 52.48 3.27
C ILE A 157 -8.29 52.00 2.14
N GLY A 158 -7.19 52.71 1.90
CA GLY A 158 -6.25 52.39 0.83
C GLY A 158 -5.02 53.29 0.85
N GLU A 159 -4.04 52.92 0.04
CA GLU A 159 -2.75 53.59 -0.09
C GLU A 159 -2.58 54.07 -1.52
N ILE A 160 -2.13 55.31 -1.67
CA ILE A 160 -1.96 55.99 -2.96
C ILE A 160 -0.47 56.28 -3.13
N VAL A 161 0.14 55.79 -4.20
CA VAL A 161 1.54 56.06 -4.54
C VAL A 161 1.59 57.28 -5.44
N LEU A 162 2.31 58.31 -5.01
CA LEU A 162 2.57 59.53 -5.78
C LEU A 162 4.00 59.54 -6.32
N THR A 163 4.16 60.00 -7.55
CA THR A 163 5.43 60.31 -8.22
C THR A 163 5.45 61.80 -8.59
N PRO A 164 6.59 62.37 -9.02
CA PRO A 164 6.63 63.78 -9.45
C PRO A 164 5.74 64.05 -10.68
N ALA A 165 5.38 62.99 -11.42
CA ALA A 165 4.50 63.06 -12.58
C ALA A 165 3.00 62.95 -12.25
N GLY A 166 2.63 62.53 -11.02
CA GLY A 166 1.23 62.30 -10.64
C GLY A 166 1.00 61.01 -9.86
N VAL A 167 -0.25 60.58 -9.81
CA VAL A 167 -0.69 59.34 -9.15
C VAL A 167 -0.21 58.13 -9.96
N GLU A 168 0.61 57.27 -9.34
CA GLU A 168 1.12 56.04 -9.95
C GLU A 168 0.16 54.86 -9.75
N SER A 169 -0.33 54.68 -8.53
CA SER A 169 -1.26 53.59 -8.20
C SER A 169 -2.15 53.92 -7.00
N VAL A 170 -3.32 53.29 -6.95
CA VAL A 170 -4.26 53.34 -5.83
C VAL A 170 -4.56 51.89 -5.43
N THR A 171 -4.13 51.49 -4.24
CA THR A 171 -4.30 50.13 -3.72
C THR A 171 -5.24 50.17 -2.53
N MET A 172 -6.37 49.47 -2.63
CA MET A 172 -7.33 49.36 -1.53
C MET A 172 -6.80 48.40 -0.45
N ASN A 173 -7.00 48.73 0.82
CA ASN A 173 -6.62 47.87 1.94
C ASN A 173 -7.72 46.82 2.19
N ALA A 174 -7.52 45.63 1.64
CA ALA A 174 -8.48 44.52 1.75
C ALA A 174 -8.66 44.01 3.20
N ALA A 175 -7.66 44.15 4.07
CA ALA A 175 -7.75 43.67 5.46
C ALA A 175 -8.77 44.47 6.30
N ASN A 176 -9.00 45.73 5.94
CA ASN A 176 -9.98 46.60 6.57
C ASN A 176 -11.33 46.61 5.85
N ALA A 177 -11.47 45.90 4.73
CA ALA A 177 -12.74 45.77 4.03
C ALA A 177 -13.64 44.75 4.76
N LEU A 178 -14.95 45.02 4.78
CA LEU A 178 -15.95 44.10 5.30
C LEU A 178 -16.30 43.06 4.21
N ASP A 179 -16.06 41.78 4.49
CA ASP A 179 -16.46 40.68 3.61
C ASP A 179 -17.98 40.47 3.62
N SER A 180 -18.54 40.10 2.48
CA SER A 180 -19.95 39.72 2.39
C SER A 180 -20.18 38.28 2.88
N VAL A 181 -21.36 38.02 3.45
CA VAL A 181 -21.77 36.66 3.88
C VAL A 181 -21.73 35.65 2.72
N GLN A 182 -22.04 36.11 1.50
CA GLN A 182 -21.95 35.28 0.29
C GLN A 182 -20.50 34.86 -0.02
N SER A 183 -19.53 35.78 0.09
CA SER A 183 -18.11 35.46 -0.10
C SER A 183 -17.60 34.44 0.92
N LEU A 184 -18.08 34.54 2.16
CA LEU A 184 -17.78 33.54 3.20
C LEU A 184 -18.38 32.17 2.86
N GLY A 185 -19.63 32.12 2.37
CA GLY A 185 -20.26 30.89 1.90
C GLY A 185 -19.48 30.20 0.77
N ASP A 186 -19.04 30.97 -0.22
CA ASP A 186 -18.25 30.46 -1.36
C ASP A 186 -16.88 29.91 -0.91
N ARG A 187 -16.25 30.50 0.11
CA ARG A 187 -15.00 30.01 0.69
C ARG A 187 -15.21 28.71 1.47
N THR A 188 -16.29 28.60 2.24
CA THR A 188 -16.63 27.37 2.96
C THR A 188 -16.91 26.22 1.99
N ALA A 189 -17.67 26.46 0.93
CA ALA A 189 -17.93 25.45 -0.11
C ALA A 189 -16.62 24.94 -0.75
N LYS A 190 -15.67 25.83 -1.05
CA LYS A 190 -14.34 25.44 -1.57
C LYS A 190 -13.54 24.59 -0.59
N ILE A 191 -13.66 24.83 0.72
CA ILE A 191 -13.01 24.02 1.76
C ILE A 191 -13.66 22.64 1.85
N GLU A 192 -14.98 22.55 1.76
CA GLU A 192 -15.71 21.28 1.73
C GLU A 192 -15.36 20.45 0.48
N ASP A 193 -15.28 21.08 -0.70
CA ASP A 193 -14.83 20.44 -1.94
C ASP A 193 -13.37 19.99 -1.91
N PHE A 194 -12.51 20.73 -1.21
CA PHE A 194 -11.13 20.31 -0.97
C PHE A 194 -11.07 19.09 -0.04
N ARG A 195 -11.83 19.12 1.06
CA ARG A 195 -11.90 18.03 2.03
C ARG A 195 -12.40 16.73 1.41
N ALA A 196 -13.47 16.78 0.61
CA ALA A 196 -14.01 15.63 -0.09
C ALA A 196 -13.01 14.97 -1.07
N ARG A 197 -12.07 15.76 -1.62
CA ARG A 197 -11.01 15.26 -2.50
C ARG A 197 -9.76 14.80 -1.75
N ALA A 198 -9.43 15.42 -0.63
CA ALA A 198 -8.20 15.15 0.12
C ALA A 198 -8.32 13.96 1.09
N GLU A 199 -9.49 13.71 1.70
CA GLU A 199 -9.68 12.60 2.65
C GLU A 199 -9.29 11.22 2.08
N PRO A 200 -9.67 10.85 0.83
CA PRO A 200 -9.23 9.59 0.23
C PRO A 200 -7.71 9.49 -0.01
N GLN A 201 -7.03 10.62 -0.25
CA GLN A 201 -5.60 10.69 -0.54
C GLN A 201 -4.74 10.66 0.72
N ILE A 202 -5.24 11.24 1.83
CA ILE A 202 -4.54 11.21 3.12
C ILE A 202 -4.61 9.81 3.75
N GLY A 203 -5.71 9.07 3.53
CA GLY A 203 -5.82 7.67 3.94
C GLY A 203 -4.85 6.74 3.22
N SER A 204 -4.52 7.01 1.95
CA SER A 204 -3.59 6.18 1.17
C SER A 204 -2.12 6.39 1.56
N LEU A 205 -1.72 7.62 1.87
CA LEU A 205 -0.35 7.99 2.26
C LEU A 205 0.17 7.20 3.47
N ALA A 206 -0.69 6.84 4.43
CA ALA A 206 -0.31 6.03 5.59
C ALA A 206 0.07 4.59 5.21
N SER A 207 -0.58 4.04 4.19
CA SER A 207 -0.27 2.71 3.64
C SER A 207 1.00 2.76 2.78
N ASP A 208 1.17 3.82 1.99
CA ASP A 208 2.33 4.02 1.11
C ASP A 208 3.64 4.22 1.89
N ILE A 209 3.61 5.01 2.97
CA ILE A 209 4.78 5.21 3.85
C ILE A 209 5.18 3.89 4.53
N SER A 210 4.20 3.05 4.86
CA SER A 210 4.42 1.75 5.49
C SER A 210 4.99 0.73 4.49
N ALA A 211 4.50 0.74 3.25
CA ALA A 211 5.03 -0.07 2.15
C ALA A 211 6.47 0.34 1.78
N LEU A 212 6.76 1.65 1.69
CA LEU A 212 8.08 2.19 1.41
C LEU A 212 9.10 1.85 2.51
N ALA A 213 8.70 1.96 3.78
CA ALA A 213 9.55 1.60 4.92
C ALA A 213 9.92 0.10 4.94
N LYS A 214 9.07 -0.77 4.39
CA LYS A 214 9.33 -2.22 4.30
C LYS A 214 10.14 -2.58 3.05
N GLY A 215 9.87 -1.93 1.91
CA GLY A 215 10.61 -2.13 0.65
C GLY A 215 12.10 -1.75 0.72
N GLN A 216 12.49 -0.86 1.65
CA GLN A 216 13.90 -0.49 1.84
C GLN A 216 14.77 -1.60 2.44
N ARG A 217 14.21 -2.68 3.01
CA ARG A 217 15.00 -3.81 3.54
C ARG A 217 15.61 -4.71 2.46
N GLY A 218 15.11 -4.69 1.23
CA GLY A 218 15.53 -5.60 0.16
C GLY A 218 16.67 -5.09 -0.75
N LEU A 219 17.08 -3.82 -0.64
CA LEU A 219 17.91 -3.15 -1.66
C LEU A 219 19.41 -3.06 -1.36
N VAL A 220 19.94 -3.72 -0.31
CA VAL A 220 21.35 -3.57 0.08
C VAL A 220 22.08 -4.90 0.23
N GLY A 221 23.11 -5.13 -0.60
CA GLY A 221 24.33 -5.86 -0.23
C GLY A 221 24.55 -7.30 -0.71
N ALA A 222 23.57 -7.99 -1.29
CA ALA A 222 23.73 -9.42 -1.61
C ALA A 222 24.63 -9.73 -2.82
N ASP A 223 24.73 -8.83 -3.82
CA ASP A 223 25.44 -9.12 -5.07
C ASP A 223 26.98 -9.09 -4.92
N SER A 224 27.51 -8.16 -4.14
CA SER A 224 28.95 -8.03 -3.88
C SER A 224 29.51 -9.10 -2.94
N TYR A 225 28.67 -9.57 -2.01
CA TYR A 225 29.04 -10.65 -1.08
C TYR A 225 29.02 -12.02 -1.79
N GLY A 226 27.97 -12.30 -2.59
CA GLY A 226 27.86 -13.55 -3.35
C GLY A 226 29.00 -13.77 -4.36
N ARG A 227 29.49 -12.72 -5.04
CA ARG A 227 30.66 -12.82 -5.94
C ARG A 227 31.97 -13.09 -5.21
N SER A 228 32.09 -12.62 -3.97
CA SER A 228 33.26 -12.87 -3.11
C SER A 228 33.25 -14.30 -2.58
N LEU A 229 32.07 -14.82 -2.23
CA LEU A 229 31.86 -16.22 -1.84
C LEU A 229 32.11 -17.19 -3.01
N LEU A 230 31.70 -16.87 -4.24
CA LEU A 230 32.00 -17.71 -5.42
C LEU A 230 33.52 -17.82 -5.69
N ARG A 231 34.27 -16.75 -5.42
CA ARG A 231 35.75 -16.77 -5.52
C ARG A 231 36.39 -17.52 -4.36
N LEU A 232 35.87 -17.37 -3.15
CA LEU A 232 36.32 -18.13 -1.98
C LEU A 232 36.03 -19.63 -2.16
N ALA A 233 34.88 -19.97 -2.73
CA ALA A 233 34.47 -21.33 -3.08
C ALA A 233 35.47 -22.02 -4.01
N THR A 234 35.83 -21.34 -5.09
CA THR A 234 36.80 -21.85 -6.08
C THR A 234 38.20 -21.95 -5.45
N LEU A 235 38.56 -21.00 -4.57
CA LEU A 235 39.81 -21.02 -3.82
C LEU A 235 39.86 -22.13 -2.75
N GLU A 236 38.78 -22.40 -2.03
CA GLU A 236 38.71 -23.49 -1.06
C GLU A 236 38.73 -24.86 -1.74
N GLU A 237 38.13 -24.97 -2.93
CA GLU A 237 38.28 -26.14 -3.80
C GLU A 237 39.76 -26.31 -4.18
N GLU A 238 40.46 -25.27 -4.58
CA GLU A 238 41.87 -25.35 -4.99
C GLU A 238 42.88 -25.51 -3.83
N VAL A 239 42.61 -24.93 -2.65
CA VAL A 239 43.55 -24.88 -1.50
C VAL A 239 43.43 -26.10 -0.57
N GLY A 240 42.28 -26.79 -0.57
CA GLY A 240 42.03 -27.95 0.30
C GLY A 240 42.37 -29.32 -0.31
N ILE A 241 42.67 -29.38 -1.60
CA ILE A 241 42.98 -30.63 -2.32
C ILE A 241 44.48 -30.92 -2.26
N PRO A 242 44.92 -32.07 -1.73
CA PRO A 242 46.33 -32.46 -1.79
C PRO A 242 46.80 -32.56 -3.25
N VAL A 243 48.02 -32.10 -3.55
CA VAL A 243 48.62 -32.14 -4.91
C VAL A 243 48.66 -33.55 -5.52
N ALA A 244 48.62 -34.59 -4.68
CA ALA A 244 48.59 -35.99 -5.08
C ALA A 244 47.18 -36.55 -5.36
N ALA A 245 46.13 -35.76 -5.20
CA ALA A 245 44.76 -36.23 -5.44
C ALA A 245 44.53 -36.49 -6.92
N VAL A 246 44.02 -37.69 -7.22
CA VAL A 246 43.64 -38.12 -8.57
C VAL A 246 42.27 -37.56 -8.97
N ASP A 247 41.38 -37.38 -7.99
CA ASP A 247 40.03 -36.83 -8.19
C ASP A 247 39.42 -36.33 -6.87
N SER A 248 38.62 -35.27 -6.91
CA SER A 248 37.99 -34.63 -5.75
C SER A 248 36.58 -34.15 -6.06
N ALA A 249 35.68 -34.19 -5.06
CA ALA A 249 34.32 -33.72 -5.19
C ALA A 249 33.83 -33.14 -3.85
N ALA A 250 32.89 -32.20 -3.94
CA ALA A 250 32.24 -31.57 -2.81
C ALA A 250 30.73 -31.49 -3.04
N ASP A 251 29.98 -31.71 -1.98
CA ASP A 251 28.54 -31.65 -1.95
C ASP A 251 28.09 -30.83 -0.73
N PHE A 252 27.17 -29.91 -0.97
CA PHE A 252 26.61 -28.98 0.01
C PHE A 252 25.16 -29.33 0.38
N PHE A 253 24.59 -30.40 -0.20
CA PHE A 253 23.29 -30.95 0.18
C PHE A 253 22.14 -29.92 0.13
N LEU A 254 22.19 -29.03 -0.86
CA LEU A 254 21.10 -28.10 -1.19
C LEU A 254 20.09 -28.70 -2.19
N ASP A 255 20.53 -29.71 -2.94
CA ASP A 255 19.71 -30.51 -3.85
C ASP A 255 20.09 -32.00 -3.75
N ASP A 256 19.30 -32.85 -4.39
CA ASP A 256 19.49 -34.31 -4.38
C ASP A 256 20.52 -34.80 -5.40
N ASN A 257 21.17 -33.93 -6.18
CA ASN A 257 21.95 -34.33 -7.36
C ASN A 257 23.14 -35.26 -7.07
N ALA A 258 23.69 -35.22 -5.86
CA ALA A 258 24.79 -36.08 -5.42
C ALA A 258 24.37 -37.12 -4.37
N THR A 259 23.05 -37.33 -4.26
CA THR A 259 22.39 -38.27 -3.35
C THR A 259 21.60 -39.31 -4.13
N ASP A 260 21.87 -40.58 -3.89
CA ASP A 260 21.05 -41.66 -4.46
C ASP A 260 19.93 -42.02 -3.48
N THR A 261 18.78 -41.38 -3.67
CA THR A 261 17.57 -41.61 -2.88
C THR A 261 16.89 -42.95 -3.22
N ALA A 262 17.24 -43.57 -4.35
CA ALA A 262 16.69 -44.86 -4.78
C ALA A 262 17.48 -46.07 -4.25
N PHE A 263 18.69 -45.86 -3.72
CA PHE A 263 19.52 -46.91 -3.18
C PHE A 263 18.85 -47.61 -1.98
N THR A 264 18.82 -48.95 -2.01
CA THR A 264 18.22 -49.74 -0.93
C THR A 264 18.99 -49.53 0.39
N GLY A 265 18.30 -48.99 1.40
CA GLY A 265 18.89 -48.65 2.70
C GLY A 265 19.28 -47.18 2.85
N HIS A 266 18.99 -46.33 1.87
CA HIS A 266 18.94 -44.89 2.07
C HIS A 266 17.76 -44.53 3.00
N ASP A 267 18.01 -43.77 4.05
CA ASP A 267 17.03 -43.31 5.05
C ASP A 267 17.52 -41.98 5.64
N ALA A 268 17.45 -40.93 4.83
CA ALA A 268 17.80 -39.56 5.21
C ALA A 268 16.93 -38.56 4.44
N ILE A 269 16.93 -37.30 4.88
CA ILE A 269 16.32 -36.17 4.17
C ILE A 269 17.44 -35.21 3.79
N VAL A 270 17.43 -34.71 2.56
CA VAL A 270 18.36 -33.68 2.09
C VAL A 270 17.59 -32.36 2.00
N GLU A 271 17.83 -31.46 2.96
CA GLU A 271 17.23 -30.13 3.00
C GLU A 271 18.22 -29.21 3.75
N ASP A 272 19.05 -28.43 3.03
CA ASP A 272 20.14 -27.65 3.62
C ASP A 272 21.04 -28.51 4.53
N GLY A 273 21.54 -29.63 3.99
CA GLY A 273 22.27 -30.66 4.75
C GLY A 273 21.56 -32.01 4.76
N VAL A 274 22.30 -33.07 5.11
CA VAL A 274 21.73 -34.40 5.40
C VAL A 274 21.15 -34.40 6.80
N ARG A 275 19.87 -34.73 6.90
CA ARG A 275 19.06 -34.67 8.13
C ARG A 275 18.42 -36.01 8.44
N PHE A 276 18.04 -36.16 9.71
CA PHE A 276 17.31 -37.32 10.20
C PHE A 276 15.95 -37.47 9.50
N PRO A 277 15.60 -38.68 9.04
CA PRO A 277 14.33 -38.97 8.40
C PRO A 277 13.17 -38.95 9.41
N ASN A 278 11.94 -38.97 8.91
CA ASN A 278 10.76 -39.01 9.76
C ASN A 278 10.46 -40.45 10.20
N ALA A 279 10.21 -40.67 11.49
CA ALA A 279 9.77 -41.95 12.05
C ALA A 279 8.31 -42.24 11.68
N ASN A 280 7.49 -41.19 11.73
CA ASN A 280 6.11 -41.18 11.29
C ASN A 280 5.81 -39.80 10.69
N SER A 281 4.92 -39.74 9.71
CA SER A 281 4.47 -38.47 9.15
C SER A 281 3.06 -38.59 8.60
N ALA A 282 2.28 -37.52 8.74
CA ALA A 282 0.99 -37.36 8.10
C ALA A 282 1.01 -36.11 7.22
N THR A 283 0.38 -36.20 6.05
CA THR A 283 0.22 -35.08 5.13
C THR A 283 -1.26 -34.89 4.86
N GLY A 284 -1.72 -33.65 4.88
CA GLY A 284 -3.10 -33.28 4.57
C GLY A 284 -3.18 -31.87 3.98
N GLU A 285 -4.39 -31.42 3.66
CA GLU A 285 -4.64 -30.04 3.25
C GLU A 285 -5.12 -29.21 4.44
N LEU A 286 -4.82 -27.90 4.44
CA LEU A 286 -5.43 -26.98 5.38
C LEU A 286 -6.93 -26.89 5.10
N GLN A 287 -7.74 -26.96 6.14
CA GLN A 287 -9.18 -26.86 6.04
C GLN A 287 -9.72 -25.98 7.16
N ILE A 288 -10.78 -25.23 6.87
CA ILE A 288 -11.48 -24.46 7.90
C ILE A 288 -12.17 -25.40 8.88
N PHE A 289 -12.12 -25.09 10.18
CA PHE A 289 -12.78 -25.92 11.19
C PHE A 289 -14.30 -25.86 11.06
N ASP A 290 -14.84 -24.65 10.95
CA ASP A 290 -16.26 -24.37 10.77
C ASP A 290 -16.48 -23.56 9.49
N ALA A 291 -17.11 -24.18 8.49
CA ALA A 291 -17.41 -23.56 7.21
C ALA A 291 -18.45 -22.42 7.32
N LEU A 292 -19.21 -22.33 8.41
CA LEU A 292 -20.20 -21.28 8.66
C LEU A 292 -19.68 -20.16 9.57
N ASN A 293 -18.37 -20.13 9.85
CA ASN A 293 -17.77 -19.10 10.69
C ASN A 293 -18.04 -17.69 10.09
N PRO A 294 -18.77 -16.80 10.79
CA PRO A 294 -19.15 -15.49 10.26
C PRO A 294 -17.98 -14.52 10.08
N ARG A 295 -16.79 -14.87 10.60
CA ARG A 295 -15.56 -14.08 10.46
C ARG A 295 -14.73 -14.49 9.24
N ALA A 296 -15.10 -15.58 8.58
CA ALA A 296 -14.40 -16.10 7.41
C ALA A 296 -15.28 -16.00 6.17
N ARG A 297 -14.66 -15.83 5.01
CA ARG A 297 -15.31 -15.95 3.71
C ARG A 297 -14.41 -16.78 2.80
N LEU A 298 -14.92 -17.92 2.36
CA LEU A 298 -14.23 -18.81 1.44
C LEU A 298 -14.76 -18.58 0.01
N VAL A 299 -13.89 -18.19 -0.91
CA VAL A 299 -14.24 -17.96 -2.33
C VAL A 299 -13.22 -18.67 -3.20
N GLY A 300 -13.66 -19.61 -4.04
CA GLY A 300 -12.77 -20.36 -4.93
C GLY A 300 -11.65 -21.15 -4.24
N GLY A 301 -11.85 -21.53 -2.96
CA GLY A 301 -10.82 -22.20 -2.15
C GLY A 301 -9.86 -21.26 -1.41
N THR A 302 -9.95 -19.95 -1.64
CA THR A 302 -9.20 -18.91 -0.91
C THR A 302 -10.00 -18.39 0.27
N LEU A 303 -9.37 -18.44 1.44
CA LEU A 303 -9.86 -17.95 2.72
C LEU A 303 -9.51 -16.47 2.88
N PHE A 304 -10.55 -15.67 3.10
CA PHE A 304 -10.48 -14.26 3.45
C PHE A 304 -11.13 -14.03 4.82
N PRO A 305 -10.74 -12.98 5.55
CA PRO A 305 -11.61 -12.40 6.56
C PRO A 305 -12.95 -12.00 5.95
N ALA A 306 -14.01 -12.00 6.75
CA ALA A 306 -15.34 -11.61 6.27
C ALA A 306 -15.33 -10.19 5.69
N TYR A 307 -15.79 -10.07 4.44
CA TYR A 307 -15.84 -8.81 3.69
C TYR A 307 -17.14 -8.64 2.94
N LYS A 308 -17.48 -7.38 2.65
CA LYS A 308 -18.57 -6.97 1.75
C LYS A 308 -17.98 -6.37 0.49
N ARG A 309 -18.74 -6.39 -0.60
CA ARG A 309 -18.34 -5.74 -1.85
C ARG A 309 -18.61 -4.24 -1.73
N ALA A 310 -17.61 -3.42 -2.03
CA ALA A 310 -17.73 -1.96 -2.06
C ALA A 310 -17.14 -1.39 -3.35
N LYS A 311 -17.81 -0.38 -3.92
CA LYS A 311 -17.35 0.31 -5.13
C LYS A 311 -16.21 1.24 -4.76
N ARG A 312 -15.01 0.98 -5.27
CA ARG A 312 -13.78 1.75 -5.01
C ARG A 312 -13.50 2.79 -6.08
N PHE A 313 -13.82 2.47 -7.31
CA PHE A 313 -13.60 3.34 -8.46
C PHE A 313 -14.80 3.21 -9.42
N ALA A 314 -15.21 4.32 -10.05
CA ALA A 314 -16.24 4.29 -11.08
C ALA A 314 -16.16 5.50 -12.00
N LEU A 315 -16.33 5.23 -13.29
CA LEU A 315 -16.60 6.22 -14.32
C LEU A 315 -18.10 6.26 -14.57
N THR A 316 -18.75 7.41 -14.35
CA THR A 316 -20.23 7.50 -14.33
C THR A 316 -20.85 8.37 -15.41
N LYS A 317 -20.06 9.23 -16.07
CA LYS A 317 -20.57 10.18 -17.08
C LYS A 317 -20.47 9.61 -18.50
N ARG A 318 -21.54 8.95 -18.94
CA ARG A 318 -21.66 8.46 -20.32
C ARG A 318 -21.54 9.60 -21.34
N SER A 319 -20.70 9.41 -22.35
CA SER A 319 -20.52 10.31 -23.50
C SER A 319 -20.84 9.65 -24.85
N GLY A 320 -20.79 8.31 -24.92
CA GLY A 320 -20.98 7.58 -26.17
C GLY A 320 -21.24 6.09 -25.97
N GLU A 321 -21.03 5.31 -27.03
CA GLU A 321 -21.07 3.85 -27.03
C GLU A 321 -20.10 3.26 -28.06
N VAL A 322 -19.64 2.02 -27.81
CA VAL A 322 -18.76 1.26 -28.70
C VAL A 322 -19.32 -0.14 -28.93
N GLN A 323 -19.37 -0.57 -30.19
CA GLN A 323 -19.78 -1.90 -30.61
C GLN A 323 -18.56 -2.82 -30.59
N ILE A 324 -18.57 -3.88 -29.78
CA ILE A 324 -17.40 -4.77 -29.64
C ILE A 324 -17.20 -5.60 -30.92
N SER A 325 -18.30 -6.07 -31.53
CA SER A 325 -18.29 -6.96 -32.70
C SER A 325 -17.74 -6.35 -33.99
N THR A 326 -17.54 -5.02 -34.03
CA THR A 326 -16.96 -4.32 -35.20
C THR A 326 -15.46 -4.55 -35.35
N TYR A 327 -14.78 -4.98 -34.28
CA TYR A 327 -13.35 -5.26 -34.26
C TYR A 327 -13.04 -6.69 -34.74
N SER A 328 -11.76 -6.99 -35.00
CA SER A 328 -11.38 -8.27 -35.61
C SER A 328 -11.70 -9.44 -34.68
N TYR A 329 -12.43 -10.43 -35.21
CA TYR A 329 -12.70 -11.68 -34.54
C TYR A 329 -11.45 -12.58 -34.56
N GLY A 330 -11.10 -13.15 -33.41
CA GLY A 330 -9.94 -14.02 -33.28
C GLY A 330 -10.10 -15.07 -32.18
N SER A 331 -9.11 -15.97 -32.13
CA SER A 331 -8.89 -16.88 -31.00
C SER A 331 -7.67 -16.37 -30.24
N TYR A 332 -7.82 -16.14 -28.94
CA TYR A 332 -6.78 -15.58 -28.09
C TYR A 332 -6.39 -16.57 -26.99
N ASP A 333 -5.10 -16.84 -26.90
CA ASP A 333 -4.51 -17.64 -25.83
C ASP A 333 -4.26 -16.72 -24.62
N LEU A 334 -4.94 -17.02 -23.53
CA LEU A 334 -4.83 -16.34 -22.25
C LEU A 334 -4.03 -17.23 -21.31
N VAL A 335 -3.02 -16.67 -20.63
CA VAL A 335 -2.21 -17.43 -19.69
C VAL A 335 -2.37 -16.83 -18.30
N GLN A 336 -3.07 -17.55 -17.42
CA GLN A 336 -3.37 -17.10 -16.07
C GLN A 336 -2.21 -17.45 -15.11
N LYS A 337 -1.65 -16.42 -14.44
CA LYS A 337 -0.68 -16.58 -13.35
C LYS A 337 -1.38 -17.12 -12.10
N LYS A 338 -0.67 -17.97 -11.34
CA LYS A 338 -1.11 -18.40 -10.00
C LYS A 338 -0.56 -17.48 -8.90
N SER A 339 -1.23 -17.46 -7.75
CA SER A 339 -0.70 -16.80 -6.55
C SER A 339 0.58 -17.48 -6.07
N THR A 340 1.49 -16.71 -5.47
CA THR A 340 2.73 -17.25 -4.92
C THR A 340 2.51 -18.11 -3.67
N ARG A 341 3.44 -19.03 -3.44
CA ARG A 341 3.43 -19.93 -2.28
C ARG A 341 4.34 -19.39 -1.18
N THR A 342 3.92 -19.64 0.04
CA THR A 342 4.72 -19.45 1.26
C THR A 342 4.91 -20.80 1.93
N ARG A 343 6.13 -21.09 2.37
CA ARG A 343 6.46 -22.30 3.14
C ARG A 343 6.95 -21.92 4.52
N LEU A 344 6.34 -22.50 5.54
CA LEU A 344 6.68 -22.30 6.94
C LEU A 344 7.02 -23.65 7.56
N ARG A 345 8.22 -23.76 8.12
CA ARG A 345 8.72 -25.00 8.72
C ARG A 345 9.21 -24.74 10.12
N THR A 346 8.76 -25.54 11.09
CA THR A 346 9.20 -25.45 12.48
C THR A 346 9.42 -26.85 13.05
N GLY A 347 10.46 -27.01 13.87
CA GLY A 347 10.78 -28.29 14.51
C GLY A 347 12.27 -28.46 14.82
N PRO A 348 12.62 -29.49 15.62
CA PRO A 348 13.98 -29.71 16.12
C PRO A 348 14.98 -30.02 15.00
N LYS A 349 14.52 -30.64 13.91
CA LYS A 349 15.37 -30.89 12.72
C LYS A 349 15.63 -29.65 11.87
N ARG A 350 15.13 -28.46 12.23
CA ARG A 350 15.30 -27.19 11.47
C ARG A 350 16.46 -26.35 12.02
N THR A 351 17.59 -26.98 12.29
CA THR A 351 18.85 -26.32 12.66
C THR A 351 19.44 -25.57 11.47
N VAL A 352 20.02 -24.39 11.70
CA VAL A 352 20.61 -23.57 10.62
C VAL A 352 21.85 -24.28 10.08
N SER A 353 21.97 -24.41 8.76
CA SER A 353 23.19 -24.94 8.14
C SER A 353 24.04 -23.84 7.52
N THR A 354 25.37 -23.91 7.67
CA THR A 354 26.29 -23.03 6.94
C THR A 354 26.18 -23.21 5.43
N SER A 355 25.73 -24.38 4.96
CA SER A 355 25.48 -24.66 3.54
C SER A 355 24.38 -23.79 2.93
N SER A 356 23.45 -23.27 3.73
CA SER A 356 22.36 -22.40 3.24
C SER A 356 22.86 -21.12 2.57
N VAL A 357 24.08 -20.65 2.88
CA VAL A 357 24.71 -19.50 2.21
C VAL A 357 24.88 -19.77 0.70
N TRP A 358 25.04 -21.03 0.30
CA TRP A 358 25.26 -21.42 -1.09
C TRP A 358 24.02 -21.31 -1.97
N TRP A 359 22.83 -21.09 -1.41
CA TRP A 359 21.66 -20.65 -2.20
C TRP A 359 21.95 -19.35 -2.95
N GLN A 360 22.79 -18.47 -2.41
CA GLN A 360 23.18 -17.20 -3.04
C GLN A 360 24.15 -17.37 -4.22
N SER A 361 24.74 -18.55 -4.39
CA SER A 361 25.70 -18.83 -5.47
C SER A 361 25.05 -18.85 -6.85
N GLY A 362 23.73 -19.06 -6.93
CA GLY A 362 23.01 -19.25 -8.19
C GLY A 362 23.24 -20.60 -8.88
N LYS A 363 24.00 -21.52 -8.26
CA LYS A 363 24.22 -22.89 -8.75
C LYS A 363 23.02 -23.80 -8.50
N TYR A 364 22.22 -23.50 -7.47
CA TYR A 364 21.12 -24.34 -6.98
C TYR A 364 19.75 -23.71 -7.30
N ASN A 365 18.74 -24.55 -7.49
CA ASN A 365 17.38 -24.09 -7.79
C ASN A 365 16.59 -23.74 -6.53
N GLY A 366 16.62 -22.48 -6.09
CA GLY A 366 15.89 -22.02 -4.90
C GLY A 366 14.37 -22.13 -5.01
N ALA A 367 13.81 -22.13 -6.23
CA ALA A 367 12.37 -22.25 -6.44
C ALA A 367 11.84 -23.67 -6.12
N ALA A 368 12.70 -24.70 -6.17
CA ALA A 368 12.33 -26.08 -5.87
C ALA A 368 11.77 -26.27 -4.44
N VAL A 369 12.10 -25.35 -3.52
CA VAL A 369 11.59 -25.37 -2.13
C VAL A 369 10.06 -25.25 -2.06
N PHE A 370 9.42 -24.70 -3.11
CA PHE A 370 7.97 -24.53 -3.18
C PHE A 370 7.26 -25.59 -4.04
N GLU A 371 7.97 -26.58 -4.58
CA GLU A 371 7.38 -27.68 -5.35
C GLU A 371 6.50 -28.58 -4.46
N LYS A 372 5.41 -29.09 -5.03
CA LYS A 372 4.47 -30.02 -4.37
C LYS A 372 4.21 -31.21 -5.30
N ASP A 373 4.07 -32.42 -4.74
CA ASP A 373 3.64 -33.63 -5.46
C ASP A 373 4.41 -33.96 -6.76
N GLY A 374 5.72 -33.66 -6.79
CA GLY A 374 6.57 -33.92 -7.96
C GLY A 374 6.38 -32.92 -9.11
N GLU A 375 5.74 -31.77 -8.86
CA GLU A 375 5.81 -30.60 -9.74
C GLU A 375 7.28 -30.25 -9.99
N SER A 376 7.64 -30.01 -11.25
CA SER A 376 8.97 -29.51 -11.61
C SER A 376 8.83 -28.10 -12.16
N PHE A 377 9.55 -27.15 -11.56
CA PHE A 377 9.62 -25.79 -12.07
C PHE A 377 10.63 -25.72 -13.21
N VAL A 378 10.13 -25.41 -14.41
CA VAL A 378 10.99 -25.18 -15.57
C VAL A 378 11.64 -23.80 -15.40
N VAL A 379 12.94 -23.81 -15.10
CA VAL A 379 13.76 -22.61 -15.00
C VAL A 379 14.35 -22.34 -16.38
N TYR A 380 13.97 -21.23 -17.01
CA TYR A 380 14.44 -20.88 -18.35
C TYR A 380 15.83 -20.21 -18.33
N ASN A 381 16.26 -19.64 -17.21
CA ASN A 381 17.58 -19.03 -17.04
C ASN A 381 18.09 -19.14 -15.59
N ALA A 382 19.39 -19.32 -15.39
CA ALA A 382 20.04 -19.34 -14.07
C ALA A 382 19.82 -18.04 -13.26
N TYR A 383 19.52 -16.91 -13.91
CA TYR A 383 19.13 -15.67 -13.22
C TYR A 383 17.72 -15.73 -12.62
N ASP A 384 16.80 -16.52 -13.19
CA ASP A 384 15.45 -16.71 -12.65
C ASP A 384 15.45 -17.54 -11.35
N LEU A 385 16.54 -18.29 -11.10
CA LEU A 385 16.78 -19.02 -9.85
C LEU A 385 16.92 -18.10 -8.62
N LYS A 386 17.16 -16.80 -8.86
CA LYS A 386 17.45 -15.80 -7.83
C LYS A 386 16.29 -14.84 -7.58
N ASN A 387 15.24 -14.85 -8.41
CA ASN A 387 14.25 -13.77 -8.43
C ASN A 387 13.22 -13.92 -7.31
N GLY A 388 13.29 -13.01 -6.32
CA GLY A 388 12.22 -12.72 -5.38
C GLY A 388 12.02 -13.73 -4.24
N VAL A 389 12.79 -14.83 -4.17
CA VAL A 389 12.73 -15.77 -3.04
C VAL A 389 13.54 -15.21 -1.88
N GLU A 390 12.84 -14.87 -0.81
CA GLU A 390 13.44 -14.50 0.46
C GLU A 390 13.36 -15.70 1.42
N THR A 391 14.51 -16.05 2.00
CA THR A 391 14.63 -17.18 2.92
C THR A 391 15.07 -16.68 4.29
N ALA A 392 14.27 -16.93 5.31
CA ALA A 392 14.65 -16.77 6.70
C ALA A 392 15.03 -18.14 7.28
N ARG A 393 16.25 -18.23 7.81
CA ARG A 393 16.74 -19.42 8.53
C ARG A 393 17.06 -18.99 9.96
N ILE A 394 16.27 -19.44 10.91
CA ILE A 394 16.52 -19.30 12.35
C ILE A 394 16.46 -20.71 12.95
N ALA A 395 17.19 -20.95 14.04
CA ALA A 395 17.17 -22.27 14.66
C ALA A 395 15.73 -22.69 14.99
N GLN A 396 15.36 -23.90 14.56
CA GLN A 396 14.02 -24.49 14.71
C GLN A 396 12.89 -23.80 13.92
N PHE A 397 13.21 -22.81 13.08
CA PHE A 397 12.24 -22.05 12.29
C PHE A 397 12.79 -21.62 10.93
N TRP A 398 12.20 -22.15 9.85
CA TRP A 398 12.51 -21.73 8.49
C TRP A 398 11.28 -21.15 7.82
N GLY A 399 11.42 -19.96 7.23
CA GLY A 399 10.40 -19.33 6.42
C GLY A 399 10.92 -19.07 5.02
N ASP A 400 10.16 -19.46 4.01
CA ASP A 400 10.46 -19.19 2.60
C ASP A 400 9.26 -18.48 1.98
N TYR A 401 9.52 -17.35 1.33
CA TYR A 401 8.48 -16.50 0.77
C TYR A 401 8.94 -15.85 -0.54
N VAL A 402 7.99 -15.58 -1.43
CA VAL A 402 8.22 -14.88 -2.70
C VAL A 402 7.72 -13.46 -2.56
N SER A 403 8.53 -12.48 -2.97
CA SER A 403 8.24 -11.05 -2.83
C SER A 403 7.06 -10.57 -3.68
N GLU A 404 6.78 -11.24 -4.79
CA GLU A 404 5.70 -10.91 -5.71
C GLU A 404 4.41 -11.66 -5.36
N PRO A 405 3.22 -11.08 -5.62
CA PRO A 405 1.93 -11.74 -5.34
C PRO A 405 1.60 -12.87 -6.32
N TYR A 406 2.12 -12.81 -7.56
CA TYR A 406 1.87 -13.78 -8.61
C TYR A 406 3.16 -14.17 -9.31
N TRP A 407 3.47 -15.47 -9.34
CA TRP A 407 4.64 -15.98 -10.07
C TRP A 407 4.36 -16.23 -11.55
N GLU A 408 5.40 -16.14 -12.37
CA GLU A 408 5.35 -16.48 -13.79
C GLU A 408 5.71 -17.94 -14.07
N THR A 409 6.11 -18.70 -13.05
CA THR A 409 6.56 -20.10 -13.21
C THR A 409 5.39 -21.06 -13.37
N VAL A 410 4.32 -20.86 -12.59
CA VAL A 410 3.12 -21.71 -12.65
C VAL A 410 1.98 -20.94 -13.29
N LYS A 411 1.52 -21.44 -14.44
CA LYS A 411 0.51 -20.79 -15.25
C LYS A 411 -0.58 -21.76 -15.73
N VAL A 412 -1.79 -21.26 -15.96
CA VAL A 412 -2.92 -22.03 -16.51
C VAL A 412 -3.30 -21.45 -17.89
N PRO A 413 -3.16 -22.20 -19.00
CA PRO A 413 -3.56 -21.73 -20.31
C PRO A 413 -5.08 -21.82 -20.49
N HIS A 414 -5.63 -20.83 -21.18
CA HIS A 414 -7.04 -20.75 -21.56
C HIS A 414 -7.16 -20.21 -23.00
N VAL A 415 -8.25 -20.58 -23.67
CA VAL A 415 -8.60 -20.02 -24.98
C VAL A 415 -9.91 -19.24 -24.86
N ALA A 416 -9.98 -18.06 -25.47
CA ALA A 416 -11.20 -17.28 -25.62
C ALA A 416 -11.36 -16.85 -27.08
N GLN A 417 -12.59 -16.88 -27.59
CA GLN A 417 -12.90 -16.57 -28.99
C GLN A 417 -13.88 -15.41 -29.08
N GLY A 418 -13.57 -14.43 -29.93
CA GLY A 418 -14.42 -13.25 -30.07
C GLY A 418 -13.71 -12.06 -30.70
N ALA A 419 -14.43 -10.95 -30.79
CA ALA A 419 -13.82 -9.63 -30.91
C ALA A 419 -13.35 -9.18 -29.52
N GLN A 420 -12.27 -8.40 -29.49
CA GLN A 420 -11.59 -8.00 -28.26
C GLN A 420 -11.44 -6.49 -28.16
N VAL A 421 -11.78 -5.98 -26.99
CA VAL A 421 -11.48 -4.61 -26.55
C VAL A 421 -10.86 -4.66 -25.17
N ALA A 422 -10.09 -3.64 -24.79
CA ALA A 422 -9.51 -3.54 -23.48
C ALA A 422 -9.47 -2.10 -22.97
N GLU A 423 -9.42 -1.96 -21.66
CA GLU A 423 -9.29 -0.68 -20.96
C GLU A 423 -8.21 -0.82 -19.90
N THR A 424 -7.26 0.11 -19.87
CA THR A 424 -6.23 0.14 -18.82
C THR A 424 -6.58 1.12 -17.72
N TRP A 425 -6.08 0.86 -16.51
CA TRP A 425 -6.15 1.79 -15.41
C TRP A 425 -4.89 1.72 -14.56
N LEU A 426 -4.55 2.84 -13.94
CA LEU A 426 -3.54 2.86 -12.88
C LEU A 426 -4.19 2.49 -11.55
N GLN A 427 -3.72 1.44 -10.90
CA GLN A 427 -4.14 1.10 -9.56
C GLN A 427 -3.39 1.97 -8.56
N ALA A 428 -4.09 2.85 -7.85
CA ALA A 428 -3.45 3.76 -6.91
C ALA A 428 -2.94 3.04 -5.65
N ASN A 429 -3.80 2.24 -5.01
CA ASN A 429 -3.52 1.59 -3.73
C ASN A 429 -3.74 0.08 -3.83
N ASP A 430 -3.11 -0.68 -2.93
CA ASP A 430 -3.38 -2.11 -2.77
C ASP A 430 -4.88 -2.36 -2.56
N MET A 431 -5.45 -3.34 -3.28
CA MET A 431 -6.83 -3.76 -3.04
C MET A 431 -7.09 -5.20 -3.48
N TRP A 432 -8.13 -5.81 -2.92
CA TRP A 432 -8.71 -7.05 -3.42
C TRP A 432 -9.88 -6.73 -4.35
N LEU A 433 -9.69 -6.90 -5.66
CA LEU A 433 -10.75 -6.76 -6.66
C LEU A 433 -11.69 -7.98 -6.59
N ASP A 434 -12.95 -7.76 -6.22
CA ASP A 434 -13.98 -8.80 -6.08
C ASP A 434 -14.99 -8.81 -7.24
N ALA A 435 -15.16 -7.68 -7.94
CA ALA A 435 -15.97 -7.61 -9.16
C ALA A 435 -15.60 -6.40 -10.02
N VAL A 436 -15.95 -6.48 -11.31
CA VAL A 436 -15.90 -5.34 -12.25
C VAL A 436 -17.30 -5.02 -12.72
N GLY A 437 -17.69 -3.75 -12.67
CA GLY A 437 -18.93 -3.28 -13.25
C GLY A 437 -18.72 -2.80 -14.67
N LEU A 438 -19.49 -3.33 -15.63
CA LEU A 438 -19.54 -2.87 -17.01
C LEU A 438 -20.95 -2.39 -17.36
N THR A 439 -21.06 -1.25 -18.04
CA THR A 439 -22.35 -0.74 -18.51
C THR A 439 -22.56 -1.06 -19.98
N PHE A 440 -23.54 -1.91 -20.27
CA PHE A 440 -23.93 -2.22 -21.65
C PHE A 440 -25.07 -1.30 -22.10
N THR A 441 -24.95 -0.69 -23.27
CA THR A 441 -26.01 0.17 -23.83
C THR A 441 -27.01 -0.64 -24.65
N ARG A 442 -26.54 -1.70 -25.30
CA ARG A 442 -27.33 -2.65 -26.08
C ARG A 442 -26.73 -4.04 -25.92
N LEU A 443 -27.60 -5.05 -25.94
CA LEU A 443 -27.21 -6.44 -25.83
C LEU A 443 -27.71 -7.21 -27.05
N ALA A 444 -26.90 -8.13 -27.55
CA ALA A 444 -27.30 -9.08 -28.59
C ALA A 444 -28.43 -10.01 -28.11
N ALA A 445 -29.00 -10.82 -29.01
CA ALA A 445 -29.99 -11.82 -28.61
C ALA A 445 -29.38 -13.00 -27.85
N ALA A 446 -28.11 -13.35 -28.14
CA ALA A 446 -27.37 -14.45 -27.53
C ALA A 446 -25.87 -14.14 -27.48
N GLY A 447 -25.14 -14.88 -26.65
CA GLY A 447 -23.68 -14.88 -26.58
C GLY A 447 -23.10 -14.25 -25.30
N SER A 448 -22.09 -14.92 -24.76
CA SER A 448 -21.43 -14.59 -23.49
C SER A 448 -20.34 -13.52 -23.64
N VAL A 449 -19.93 -12.96 -22.51
CA VAL A 449 -18.82 -12.02 -22.39
C VAL A 449 -17.78 -12.62 -21.46
N THR A 450 -16.55 -12.76 -21.95
CA THR A 450 -15.40 -13.11 -21.14
C THR A 450 -14.66 -11.85 -20.73
N LEU A 451 -14.52 -11.65 -19.42
CA LEU A 451 -13.68 -10.63 -18.80
C LEU A 451 -12.39 -11.28 -18.31
N ALA A 452 -11.24 -10.71 -18.67
CA ALA A 452 -9.94 -11.08 -18.11
C ALA A 452 -9.25 -9.84 -17.54
N ILE A 453 -8.62 -9.98 -16.38
CA ILE A 453 -7.80 -8.95 -15.73
C ILE A 453 -6.35 -9.36 -15.95
N CYS A 454 -5.51 -8.46 -16.47
CA CYS A 454 -4.11 -8.76 -16.76
C CYS A 454 -3.19 -7.58 -16.43
N GLU A 455 -1.90 -7.87 -16.32
CA GLU A 455 -0.85 -6.86 -16.21
C GLU A 455 -0.65 -6.14 -17.54
N THR A 456 0.09 -5.02 -17.50
CA THR A 456 0.42 -4.24 -18.68
C THR A 456 1.92 -4.05 -18.82
N ASP A 457 2.42 -3.93 -20.06
CA ASP A 457 3.77 -3.46 -20.35
C ASP A 457 3.69 -2.19 -21.20
N ARG A 458 4.26 -1.08 -20.70
CA ARG A 458 4.17 0.26 -21.30
C ARG A 458 2.74 0.66 -21.68
N GLY A 459 1.77 0.21 -20.89
CA GLY A 459 0.34 0.47 -21.11
C GLY A 459 -0.37 -0.51 -22.06
N LEU A 460 0.32 -1.48 -22.68
CA LEU A 460 -0.32 -2.52 -23.50
C LEU A 460 -0.76 -3.70 -22.63
N PRO A 461 -2.00 -4.22 -22.79
CA PRO A 461 -2.47 -5.42 -22.08
C PRO A 461 -1.67 -6.68 -22.46
N LEU A 462 -1.26 -7.47 -21.46
CA LEU A 462 -0.50 -8.71 -21.64
C LEU A 462 -1.37 -9.95 -21.41
N LEU A 463 -1.77 -10.60 -22.51
CA LEU A 463 -2.61 -11.81 -22.45
C LEU A 463 -1.88 -13.04 -21.90
N ASP A 464 -0.56 -13.01 -21.86
CA ASP A 464 0.30 -14.03 -21.25
C ASP A 464 0.52 -13.82 -19.73
N LYS A 465 -0.05 -12.73 -19.18
CA LYS A 465 0.00 -12.32 -17.76
C LYS A 465 -1.39 -12.00 -17.21
N VAL A 466 -2.34 -12.90 -17.40
CA VAL A 466 -3.70 -12.80 -16.85
C VAL A 466 -3.68 -13.16 -15.36
N ILE A 467 -4.40 -12.42 -14.53
CA ILE A 467 -4.51 -12.64 -13.08
C ILE A 467 -5.84 -13.33 -12.77
N SER A 468 -6.92 -12.89 -13.42
CA SER A 468 -8.26 -13.44 -13.24
C SER A 468 -9.02 -13.49 -14.56
N LYS A 469 -9.91 -14.47 -14.69
CA LYS A 469 -10.82 -14.62 -15.83
C LYS A 469 -12.21 -15.00 -15.32
N THR A 470 -13.24 -14.41 -15.89
CA THR A 470 -14.63 -14.84 -15.69
C THR A 470 -15.42 -14.71 -16.98
N THR A 471 -16.26 -15.71 -17.27
CA THR A 471 -17.23 -15.64 -18.38
C THR A 471 -18.61 -15.49 -17.80
N ILE A 472 -19.36 -14.52 -18.31
CA ILE A 472 -20.77 -14.30 -17.96
C ILE A 472 -21.65 -14.55 -19.17
N GLU A 473 -22.70 -15.31 -18.93
CA GLU A 473 -23.68 -15.66 -19.94
C GLU A 473 -24.63 -14.50 -20.24
N ARG A 474 -25.25 -14.55 -21.41
CA ARG A 474 -26.11 -13.48 -21.90
C ARG A 474 -27.22 -13.08 -20.93
N GLU A 475 -27.79 -14.05 -20.22
CA GLU A 475 -28.93 -13.87 -19.33
C GLU A 475 -28.64 -12.99 -18.11
N ASP A 476 -27.37 -12.93 -17.69
CA ASP A 476 -26.92 -12.16 -16.55
C ASP A 476 -26.47 -10.73 -16.93
N LEU A 477 -26.47 -10.39 -18.23
CA LEU A 477 -26.12 -9.07 -18.73
C LEU A 477 -27.32 -8.12 -18.66
N VAL A 478 -27.10 -6.89 -18.19
CA VAL A 478 -28.13 -5.85 -18.06
C VAL A 478 -27.84 -4.68 -19.00
N ALA A 479 -28.85 -4.30 -19.80
CA ALA A 479 -28.78 -3.13 -20.68
C ALA A 479 -29.24 -1.85 -19.94
N GLY A 480 -28.53 -0.74 -20.15
CA GLY A 480 -28.86 0.56 -19.55
C GLY A 480 -28.50 0.70 -18.06
N GLY A 481 -28.01 -0.38 -17.44
CA GLY A 481 -27.52 -0.43 -16.07
C GLY A 481 -26.12 -1.02 -15.98
N GLU A 482 -25.57 -1.02 -14.78
CA GLU A 482 -24.29 -1.67 -14.47
C GLU A 482 -24.49 -3.19 -14.33
N THR A 483 -23.79 -3.96 -15.15
CA THR A 483 -23.63 -5.40 -14.97
C THR A 483 -22.43 -5.64 -14.08
N VAL A 484 -22.66 -6.11 -12.85
CA VAL A 484 -21.58 -6.41 -11.89
C VAL A 484 -21.09 -7.84 -12.11
N ILE A 485 -19.93 -7.96 -12.74
CA ILE A 485 -19.27 -9.21 -13.09
C ILE A 485 -18.42 -9.65 -11.89
N PRO A 486 -18.84 -10.65 -11.07
CA PRO A 486 -17.98 -11.17 -10.02
C PRO A 486 -16.71 -11.77 -10.64
N VAL A 487 -15.57 -11.51 -10.01
CA VAL A 487 -14.33 -12.23 -10.31
C VAL A 487 -13.94 -13.04 -9.08
N GLN A 488 -13.11 -14.07 -9.25
CA GLN A 488 -12.37 -14.60 -8.10
C GLN A 488 -11.60 -13.42 -7.49
N PRO A 489 -11.70 -13.15 -6.17
CA PRO A 489 -11.01 -12.02 -5.58
C PRO A 489 -9.51 -12.08 -5.87
N VAL A 490 -8.99 -11.04 -6.51
CA VAL A 490 -7.57 -10.95 -6.88
C VAL A 490 -6.93 -9.70 -6.30
N PHE A 491 -5.69 -9.84 -5.87
CA PHE A 491 -4.93 -8.77 -5.28
C PHE A 491 -4.33 -7.91 -6.38
N LEU A 492 -4.57 -6.60 -6.34
CA LEU A 492 -3.97 -5.64 -7.24
C LEU A 492 -3.06 -4.73 -6.42
N SER A 493 -1.79 -4.67 -6.80
CA SER A 493 -0.78 -3.86 -6.14
C SER A 493 -0.92 -2.39 -6.52
N GLY A 494 -0.80 -1.51 -5.53
CA GLY A 494 -0.73 -0.06 -5.75
C GLY A 494 0.48 0.33 -6.60
N GLY A 495 0.33 1.39 -7.39
CA GLY A 495 1.35 1.91 -8.31
C GLY A 495 1.51 1.12 -9.62
N SER A 496 0.80 0.00 -9.79
CA SER A 496 0.87 -0.81 -11.01
C SER A 496 -0.30 -0.54 -11.96
N SER A 497 -0.05 -0.66 -13.26
CA SER A 497 -1.09 -0.53 -14.29
C SER A 497 -1.63 -1.89 -14.68
N TYR A 498 -2.96 -2.02 -14.65
CA TYR A 498 -3.68 -3.23 -15.02
C TYR A 498 -4.60 -2.95 -16.22
N ALA A 499 -5.01 -4.02 -16.89
CA ALA A 499 -5.94 -3.97 -18.00
C ALA A 499 -7.11 -4.93 -17.78
N MET A 500 -8.29 -4.50 -18.20
CA MET A 500 -9.46 -5.36 -18.34
C MET A 500 -9.64 -5.64 -19.82
N VAL A 501 -9.65 -6.91 -20.17
CA VAL A 501 -9.82 -7.39 -21.53
C VAL A 501 -11.20 -8.01 -21.62
N ILE A 502 -12.00 -7.51 -22.56
CA ILE A 502 -13.38 -7.93 -22.79
C ILE A 502 -13.42 -8.63 -24.14
N ILE A 503 -13.82 -9.89 -24.13
CA ILE A 503 -13.87 -10.76 -25.31
C ILE A 503 -15.29 -11.27 -25.46
N THR A 504 -15.88 -11.10 -26.64
CA THR A 504 -17.19 -11.65 -26.96
C THR A 504 -17.34 -11.93 -28.44
N SER A 505 -18.08 -12.98 -28.78
CA SER A 505 -18.47 -13.32 -30.16
C SER A 505 -19.79 -12.64 -30.57
N ALA A 506 -20.45 -11.96 -29.65
CA ALA A 506 -21.78 -11.39 -29.84
C ALA A 506 -21.76 -9.87 -30.00
N ASP A 507 -22.86 -9.35 -30.54
CA ASP A 507 -23.04 -7.93 -30.83
C ASP A 507 -23.46 -7.10 -29.61
N HIS A 508 -22.60 -7.10 -28.58
CA HIS A 508 -22.78 -6.29 -27.37
C HIS A 508 -22.16 -4.90 -27.51
N TRP A 509 -22.81 -3.90 -26.91
CA TRP A 509 -22.40 -2.51 -26.95
C TRP A 509 -22.07 -2.00 -25.56
N LEU A 510 -20.88 -1.42 -25.39
CA LEU A 510 -20.42 -0.83 -24.13
C LEU A 510 -20.64 0.68 -24.14
N ALA A 511 -20.99 1.24 -22.99
CA ALA A 511 -21.00 2.69 -22.78
C ALA A 511 -19.55 3.21 -22.72
N THR A 512 -19.32 4.38 -23.30
CA THR A 512 -18.00 5.05 -23.23
C THR A 512 -18.10 6.40 -22.54
N VAL A 513 -17.02 6.81 -21.89
CA VAL A 513 -16.80 8.15 -21.34
C VAL A 513 -15.80 8.92 -22.21
N GLN A 514 -15.78 10.24 -22.11
CA GLN A 514 -14.84 11.05 -22.88
C GLN A 514 -13.45 10.89 -22.28
N GLY A 515 -12.41 10.68 -23.11
CA GLY A 515 -11.06 10.36 -22.63
C GLY A 515 -10.44 11.40 -21.68
N SER A 516 -10.87 12.67 -21.79
CA SER A 516 -10.47 13.72 -20.86
C SER A 516 -11.00 13.54 -19.43
N GLU A 517 -12.05 12.75 -19.22
CA GLU A 517 -12.58 12.43 -17.88
C GLU A 517 -11.70 11.39 -17.15
N TYR A 518 -10.93 10.56 -17.87
CA TYR A 518 -10.03 9.56 -17.27
C TYR A 518 -8.63 9.52 -17.93
N PRO A 519 -7.79 10.55 -17.73
CA PRO A 519 -6.49 10.67 -18.40
C PRO A 519 -5.44 9.61 -17.98
N GLN A 520 -5.75 8.77 -16.99
CA GLN A 520 -4.88 7.71 -16.49
C GLN A 520 -5.14 6.36 -17.17
N GLY A 521 -6.25 6.23 -17.89
CA GLY A 521 -6.61 5.04 -18.66
C GLY A 521 -6.31 5.20 -20.13
N THR A 522 -6.50 4.11 -20.87
CA THR A 522 -6.41 4.09 -22.33
C THR A 522 -7.25 2.94 -22.86
N PHE A 523 -8.12 3.26 -23.81
CA PHE A 523 -8.89 2.28 -24.55
C PHE A 523 -8.06 1.61 -25.64
N PHE A 524 -8.12 0.29 -25.72
CA PHE A 524 -7.50 -0.51 -26.77
C PHE A 524 -8.53 -1.35 -27.51
N TYR A 525 -8.29 -1.55 -28.80
CA TYR A 525 -9.07 -2.44 -29.66
C TYR A 525 -8.12 -3.21 -30.58
N VAL A 526 -8.60 -4.35 -31.08
CA VAL A 526 -7.80 -5.26 -31.91
C VAL A 526 -8.26 -5.15 -33.37
N ILE A 527 -7.30 -4.99 -34.28
CA ILE A 527 -7.47 -5.13 -35.73
C ILE A 527 -6.37 -6.06 -36.24
N ASP A 528 -6.71 -6.98 -37.13
CA ASP A 528 -5.79 -7.98 -37.70
C ASP A 528 -5.02 -8.80 -36.64
N GLY A 529 -5.66 -9.05 -35.49
CA GLY A 529 -5.10 -9.87 -34.41
C GLY A 529 -4.03 -9.18 -33.55
N VAL A 530 -3.82 -7.87 -33.72
CA VAL A 530 -2.88 -7.09 -32.90
C VAL A 530 -3.57 -5.88 -32.28
N PHE A 531 -3.22 -5.56 -31.03
CA PHE A 531 -3.66 -4.33 -30.38
C PHE A 531 -3.18 -3.11 -31.17
N GLN A 532 -4.11 -2.22 -31.50
CA GLN A 532 -3.79 -0.97 -32.17
C GLN A 532 -3.27 0.07 -31.18
N GLN A 533 -2.70 1.17 -31.69
CA GLN A 533 -2.30 2.30 -30.85
C GLN A 533 -3.51 2.79 -30.04
N GLY A 534 -3.34 2.91 -28.72
CA GLY A 534 -4.42 3.22 -27.79
C GLY A 534 -5.19 4.50 -28.16
N ASP A 535 -6.52 4.44 -28.07
CA ASP A 535 -7.42 5.57 -28.32
C ASP A 535 -7.55 6.38 -27.02
N THR A 536 -7.07 7.62 -27.03
CA THR A 536 -7.14 8.54 -25.88
C THR A 536 -8.37 9.45 -25.92
N SER A 537 -9.23 9.31 -26.94
CA SER A 537 -10.43 10.14 -27.10
C SER A 537 -11.63 9.63 -26.30
N ARG A 538 -11.64 8.34 -25.97
CA ARG A 538 -12.73 7.66 -25.28
C ARG A 538 -12.18 6.55 -24.39
N ASP A 539 -12.85 6.30 -23.27
CA ASP A 539 -12.58 5.16 -22.38
C ASP A 539 -13.87 4.38 -22.15
N VAL A 540 -13.75 3.10 -21.77
CA VAL A 540 -14.91 2.29 -21.36
C VAL A 540 -15.48 2.82 -20.05
N MET A 541 -16.81 2.85 -19.94
CA MET A 541 -17.47 3.15 -18.68
C MET A 541 -17.46 1.91 -17.77
N PHE A 542 -16.60 1.92 -16.76
CA PHE A 542 -16.45 0.81 -15.81
C PHE A 542 -16.44 1.25 -14.35
N SER A 543 -16.61 0.26 -13.47
CA SER A 543 -16.38 0.40 -12.04
C SER A 543 -15.56 -0.77 -11.51
N LEU A 544 -14.80 -0.51 -10.45
CA LEU A 544 -14.04 -1.53 -9.74
C LEU A 544 -14.64 -1.70 -8.35
N HIS A 545 -15.02 -2.93 -8.03
CA HIS A 545 -15.56 -3.30 -6.73
C HIS A 545 -14.52 -4.08 -5.95
N ALA A 546 -14.11 -3.52 -4.82
CA ALA A 546 -13.14 -4.13 -3.92
C ALA A 546 -13.83 -4.86 -2.75
N ALA A 547 -13.08 -5.71 -2.07
CA ALA A 547 -13.44 -6.23 -0.77
C ALA A 547 -13.27 -5.16 0.33
N ASP A 548 -14.32 -4.94 1.12
CA ASP A 548 -14.35 -4.09 2.32
C ASP A 548 -14.51 -4.98 3.56
N PHE A 549 -13.45 -5.07 4.36
CA PHE A 549 -13.32 -6.01 5.47
C PHE A 549 -13.92 -5.44 6.75
N GLY A 550 -14.71 -6.26 7.45
CA GLY A 550 -15.47 -5.79 8.62
C GLY A 550 -14.65 -5.54 9.90
N ALA A 551 -13.40 -5.98 9.95
CA ALA A 551 -12.51 -5.83 11.10
C ALA A 551 -11.05 -5.80 10.66
N SER A 552 -10.17 -5.12 11.41
CA SER A 552 -8.71 -5.06 11.17
C SER A 552 -7.94 -6.31 11.62
N ARG A 553 -8.60 -7.20 12.37
CA ARG A 553 -8.06 -8.48 12.83
C ARG A 553 -9.13 -9.57 12.76
N ALA A 554 -8.79 -10.68 12.12
CA ALA A 554 -9.60 -11.89 12.07
C ALA A 554 -8.81 -13.08 12.62
N VAL A 555 -9.47 -13.88 13.45
CA VAL A 555 -8.94 -15.15 13.98
C VAL A 555 -9.88 -16.24 13.50
N ILE A 556 -9.34 -17.18 12.73
CA ILE A 556 -10.08 -18.24 12.07
C ILE A 556 -9.46 -19.58 12.45
N ASP A 557 -10.27 -20.45 13.06
CA ASP A 557 -9.84 -21.78 13.46
C ASP A 557 -9.79 -22.72 12.25
N LEU A 558 -8.71 -23.48 12.16
CA LEU A 558 -8.49 -24.50 11.13
C LEU A 558 -8.65 -25.89 11.75
N GLN A 559 -8.74 -26.91 10.91
CA GLN A 559 -8.73 -28.29 11.38
C GLN A 559 -7.44 -28.56 12.19
N PRO A 560 -7.55 -29.24 13.35
CA PRO A 560 -6.41 -29.51 14.20
C PRO A 560 -5.40 -30.43 13.51
N LEU A 561 -4.13 -30.23 13.81
CA LEU A 561 -3.06 -31.11 13.38
C LEU A 561 -3.03 -32.35 14.26
N GLN A 562 -2.85 -33.53 13.67
CA GLN A 562 -2.82 -34.79 14.40
C GLN A 562 -1.76 -35.74 13.85
N LEU A 563 -1.02 -36.37 14.76
CA LEU A 563 -0.07 -37.43 14.43
C LEU A 563 0.01 -38.42 15.59
N ALA A 564 -0.26 -39.69 15.32
CA ALA A 564 -0.05 -40.75 16.30
C ALA A 564 1.45 -40.85 16.65
N GLY A 565 1.77 -40.84 17.95
CA GLY A 565 3.15 -40.82 18.44
C GLY A 565 3.72 -39.43 18.71
N GLY A 566 2.94 -38.36 18.49
CA GLY A 566 3.34 -36.99 18.80
C GLY A 566 3.92 -36.23 17.61
N ILE A 567 3.76 -34.90 17.62
CA ILE A 567 4.26 -33.99 16.58
C ILE A 567 5.54 -33.33 17.10
N SER A 568 6.62 -33.39 16.32
CA SER A 568 7.86 -32.65 16.58
C SER A 568 8.21 -31.66 15.46
N ASP A 569 7.75 -31.88 14.23
CA ASP A 569 7.97 -30.98 13.10
C ASP A 569 6.65 -30.67 12.38
N ILE A 570 6.47 -29.42 11.97
CA ILE A 570 5.34 -28.91 11.20
C ILE A 570 5.89 -28.21 9.96
N ASP A 571 5.35 -28.53 8.79
CA ASP A 571 5.66 -27.92 7.51
C ASP A 571 4.37 -27.53 6.81
N ILE A 572 4.15 -26.23 6.62
CA ILE A 572 2.97 -25.66 5.96
C ILE A 572 3.42 -25.03 4.66
N LEU A 573 2.93 -25.53 3.53
CA LEU A 573 3.07 -24.95 2.22
C LEU A 573 1.69 -24.54 1.70
N ALA A 574 1.46 -23.24 1.54
CA ALA A 574 0.18 -22.74 1.05
C ALA A 574 0.38 -21.53 0.14
N GLU A 575 -0.53 -21.34 -0.82
CA GLU A 575 -0.61 -20.08 -1.54
C GLU A 575 -1.16 -19.01 -0.59
N SER A 576 -0.44 -17.92 -0.40
CA SER A 576 -0.89 -16.82 0.45
C SER A 576 -0.41 -15.50 -0.10
N ILE A 577 -1.25 -14.47 0.04
CA ILE A 577 -0.90 -13.10 -0.33
C ILE A 577 -0.97 -12.27 0.95
N VAL A 578 0.17 -11.70 1.33
CA VAL A 578 0.31 -10.85 2.51
C VAL A 578 0.74 -9.45 2.04
N PRO A 579 -0.22 -8.52 1.88
CA PRO A 579 0.08 -7.14 1.48
C PRO A 579 1.06 -6.45 2.44
N GLY A 580 1.77 -5.41 2.00
CA GLY A 580 2.91 -4.83 2.73
C GLY A 580 2.61 -4.45 4.19
N ALA A 581 1.42 -3.91 4.45
CA ALA A 581 0.95 -3.48 5.77
C ALA A 581 0.16 -4.55 6.56
N CYS A 582 0.06 -5.77 6.03
CA CYS A 582 -0.67 -6.89 6.65
C CYS A 582 0.27 -7.90 7.30
N GLN A 583 -0.30 -8.76 8.15
CA GLN A 583 0.39 -9.90 8.74
C GLN A 583 -0.53 -11.12 8.76
N LEU A 584 0.00 -12.27 8.33
CA LEU A 584 -0.63 -13.57 8.47
C LEU A 584 0.25 -14.43 9.39
N THR A 585 -0.34 -14.95 10.46
CA THR A 585 0.36 -15.77 11.45
C THR A 585 -0.42 -17.04 11.70
N TYR A 586 0.25 -18.19 11.66
CA TYR A 586 -0.30 -19.46 12.14
C TYR A 586 -0.03 -19.59 13.63
N GLU A 587 -1.01 -20.05 14.40
CA GLU A 587 -0.87 -20.29 15.83
C GLU A 587 -1.34 -21.70 16.18
N VAL A 588 -0.60 -22.36 17.07
CA VAL A 588 -0.97 -23.67 17.63
C VAL A 588 -1.23 -23.55 19.12
N GLN A 589 -2.10 -24.42 19.64
CA GLN A 589 -2.37 -24.46 21.08
C GLN A 589 -1.50 -25.50 21.79
N ILE A 590 -0.73 -25.07 22.79
CA ILE A 590 0.10 -25.91 23.65
C ILE A 590 -0.21 -25.56 25.10
N ALA A 591 -0.46 -26.57 25.95
CA ALA A 591 -0.79 -26.36 27.37
C ALA A 591 -1.91 -25.32 27.61
N ASN A 592 -2.95 -25.32 26.76
CA ASN A 592 -4.07 -24.36 26.73
C ASN A 592 -3.74 -22.91 26.37
N ALA A 593 -2.49 -22.58 26.05
CA ALA A 593 -2.08 -21.27 25.53
C ALA A 593 -1.88 -21.33 24.01
N TRP A 594 -2.24 -20.25 23.33
CA TRP A 594 -2.00 -20.11 21.89
C TRP A 594 -0.63 -19.49 21.67
N HIS A 595 0.18 -20.16 20.86
CA HIS A 595 1.52 -19.72 20.52
C HIS A 595 1.64 -19.54 19.00
N PRO A 596 2.23 -18.42 18.53
CA PRO A 596 2.57 -18.27 17.13
C PRO A 596 3.62 -19.30 16.70
N LEU A 597 3.48 -19.82 15.47
CA LEU A 597 4.54 -20.55 14.79
C LEU A 597 5.61 -19.54 14.38
N ASP A 598 6.50 -19.23 15.32
CA ASP A 598 7.60 -18.28 15.17
C ASP A 598 8.90 -18.87 15.76
N PRO A 599 10.05 -18.18 15.62
CA PRO A 599 11.32 -18.70 16.11
C PRO A 599 11.43 -18.89 17.63
N SER A 600 10.49 -18.35 18.42
CA SER A 600 10.47 -18.50 19.87
C SER A 600 9.69 -19.73 20.34
N LEU A 601 9.00 -20.41 19.42
CA LEU A 601 8.16 -21.55 19.75
C LEU A 601 8.99 -22.80 20.03
N ASP A 602 8.85 -23.32 21.25
CA ASP A 602 9.15 -24.71 21.56
C ASP A 602 7.89 -25.55 21.35
N LEU A 603 7.91 -26.42 20.33
CA LEU A 603 6.81 -27.35 20.03
C LEU A 603 6.67 -28.49 21.04
N THR A 604 7.71 -28.71 21.85
CA THR A 604 7.84 -29.85 22.75
C THR A 604 8.27 -29.40 24.16
N PRO A 605 7.54 -28.46 24.79
CA PRO A 605 7.96 -27.92 26.08
C PRO A 605 8.09 -29.04 27.12
N GLY A 606 9.25 -29.11 27.76
CA GLY A 606 9.58 -30.16 28.73
C GLY A 606 9.85 -31.54 28.11
N GLY A 607 10.12 -31.62 26.81
CA GLY A 607 10.47 -32.86 26.11
C GLY A 607 9.27 -33.75 25.75
N VAL A 608 8.05 -33.21 25.78
CA VAL A 608 6.82 -33.97 25.51
C VAL A 608 6.21 -33.54 24.18
N THR A 609 6.01 -34.51 23.27
CA THR A 609 5.34 -34.29 21.99
C THR A 609 3.82 -34.49 22.12
N SER A 610 3.02 -33.53 21.65
CA SER A 610 1.56 -33.67 21.63
C SER A 610 1.09 -34.41 20.37
N PRO A 611 0.18 -35.40 20.48
CA PRO A 611 -0.39 -36.07 19.31
C PRO A 611 -1.45 -35.24 18.58
N LEU A 612 -1.96 -34.18 19.22
CA LEU A 612 -2.95 -33.28 18.64
C LEU A 612 -2.61 -31.83 18.99
N LEU A 613 -2.57 -30.97 17.98
CA LEU A 613 -2.32 -29.54 18.10
C LEU A 613 -3.45 -28.77 17.40
N PRO A 614 -4.37 -28.13 18.16
CA PRO A 614 -5.33 -27.19 17.58
C PRO A 614 -4.59 -26.09 16.81
N LEU A 615 -5.08 -25.78 15.61
CA LEU A 615 -4.46 -24.82 14.69
C LEU A 615 -5.43 -23.70 14.37
N ARG A 616 -4.93 -22.47 14.31
CA ARG A 616 -5.68 -21.32 13.80
C ARG A 616 -4.79 -20.41 12.98
N VAL A 617 -5.42 -19.57 12.18
CA VAL A 617 -4.76 -18.48 11.46
C VAL A 617 -5.25 -17.14 12.00
N VAL A 618 -4.30 -16.24 12.24
CA VAL A 618 -4.54 -14.86 12.65
C VAL A 618 -4.15 -13.95 11.49
N MET A 619 -5.13 -13.22 10.99
CA MET A 619 -5.00 -12.30 9.87
C MET A 619 -5.16 -10.87 10.39
N ASN A 620 -4.10 -10.07 10.30
CA ASN A 620 -4.09 -8.66 10.66
C ASN A 620 -3.90 -7.80 9.41
N GLY A 621 -4.65 -6.72 9.31
CA GLY A 621 -4.59 -5.78 8.20
C GLY A 621 -5.41 -4.53 8.49
N THR A 622 -6.01 -3.97 7.46
CA THR A 622 -6.92 -2.82 7.55
C THR A 622 -8.30 -3.20 7.01
N PRO A 623 -9.35 -2.38 7.26
CA PRO A 623 -10.65 -2.58 6.60
C PRO A 623 -10.55 -2.57 5.06
N ASP A 624 -9.54 -1.92 4.50
CA ASP A 624 -9.36 -1.79 3.06
C ASP A 624 -8.59 -2.95 2.42
N VAL A 625 -7.68 -3.56 3.17
CA VAL A 625 -6.77 -4.60 2.68
C VAL A 625 -6.45 -5.59 3.81
N MET A 626 -6.61 -6.88 3.50
CA MET A 626 -6.31 -8.00 4.40
C MET A 626 -5.41 -9.03 3.73
N PRO A 627 -4.69 -9.87 4.50
CA PRO A 627 -4.03 -11.03 3.91
C PRO A 627 -5.06 -12.12 3.55
N ALA A 628 -4.70 -12.98 2.60
CA ALA A 628 -5.52 -14.10 2.16
C ALA A 628 -4.71 -15.40 2.11
N LEU A 629 -5.40 -16.52 2.32
CA LEU A 629 -4.80 -17.85 2.38
C LEU A 629 -5.59 -18.83 1.51
N THR A 630 -4.98 -19.43 0.49
CA THR A 630 -5.62 -20.51 -0.26
C THR A 630 -5.52 -21.82 0.49
N LEU A 631 -6.67 -22.38 0.87
CA LEU A 631 -6.78 -23.66 1.57
C LEU A 631 -6.72 -24.82 0.58
N THR A 632 -7.44 -24.72 -0.54
CA THR A 632 -7.47 -25.75 -1.57
C THR A 632 -6.10 -25.91 -2.22
N GLY A 633 -5.58 -27.13 -2.28
CA GLY A 633 -4.25 -27.39 -2.83
C GLY A 633 -3.10 -26.98 -1.91
N SER A 634 -3.35 -26.50 -0.69
CA SER A 634 -2.32 -26.35 0.34
C SER A 634 -1.79 -27.72 0.79
N GLN A 635 -0.67 -27.73 1.50
CA GLN A 635 -0.10 -28.92 2.11
C GLN A 635 0.32 -28.58 3.53
N VAL A 636 -0.15 -29.37 4.49
CA VAL A 636 0.41 -29.40 5.85
C VAL A 636 0.94 -30.79 6.11
N LYS A 637 2.22 -30.85 6.47
CA LYS A 637 2.91 -32.08 6.86
C LYS A 637 3.32 -31.96 8.32
N VAL A 638 2.95 -32.97 9.09
CA VAL A 638 3.40 -33.13 10.47
C VAL A 638 4.23 -34.40 10.57
N ALA A 639 5.31 -34.33 11.34
CA ALA A 639 6.23 -35.45 11.47
C ALA A 639 6.76 -35.61 12.89
N ALA A 640 7.18 -36.84 13.19
CA ALA A 640 8.05 -37.19 14.30
C ALA A 640 9.41 -37.62 13.73
N SER A 641 10.51 -37.15 14.33
CA SER A 641 11.87 -37.47 13.85
C SER A 641 12.31 -38.88 14.25
N LYS A 642 13.09 -39.56 13.39
CA LYS A 642 13.90 -40.73 13.82
C LYS A 642 15.15 -40.26 14.55
N THR A 643 15.77 -41.19 15.28
CA THR A 643 17.06 -41.03 15.94
C THR A 643 18.23 -41.65 15.17
N SER A 644 17.99 -42.14 13.95
CA SER A 644 19.03 -42.66 13.07
C SER A 644 18.86 -42.13 11.64
N LEU A 645 19.97 -41.84 10.98
CA LEU A 645 20.03 -41.44 9.57
C LEU A 645 21.04 -42.31 8.81
N VAL A 646 20.72 -42.59 7.54
CA VAL A 646 21.62 -43.27 6.60
C VAL A 646 21.54 -42.56 5.25
N HIS A 647 22.59 -41.84 4.89
CA HIS A 647 22.73 -41.22 3.58
C HIS A 647 23.63 -42.05 2.69
N VAL A 648 23.28 -42.13 1.40
CA VAL A 648 24.07 -42.81 0.37
C VAL A 648 24.26 -41.87 -0.81
N SER A 649 25.51 -41.68 -1.24
CA SER A 649 25.86 -40.87 -2.40
C SER A 649 25.52 -41.58 -3.72
N GLU A 650 25.38 -40.79 -4.78
CA GLU A 650 25.54 -41.28 -6.15
C GLU A 650 26.92 -41.97 -6.34
N PRO A 651 27.06 -42.88 -7.32
CA PRO A 651 28.34 -43.51 -7.62
C PRO A 651 29.40 -42.50 -8.02
N ARG A 652 30.55 -42.56 -7.37
CA ARG A 652 31.75 -41.88 -7.83
C ARG A 652 32.57 -42.84 -8.68
N VAL A 653 32.92 -42.41 -9.89
CA VAL A 653 33.78 -43.16 -10.82
C VAL A 653 35.10 -42.44 -10.93
N LEU A 654 36.18 -43.11 -10.52
CA LEU A 654 37.53 -42.55 -10.54
C LEU A 654 38.17 -42.72 -11.93
N PRO A 655 38.99 -41.75 -12.38
CA PRO A 655 39.73 -41.89 -13.62
C PRO A 655 40.89 -42.90 -13.48
N GLY A 656 41.31 -43.50 -14.60
CA GLY A 656 42.50 -44.35 -14.66
C GLY A 656 42.38 -45.68 -13.90
N ALA A 657 43.42 -46.06 -13.16
CA ALA A 657 43.48 -47.34 -12.43
C ALA A 657 42.70 -47.36 -11.10
N GLY A 658 42.00 -46.26 -10.75
CA GLY A 658 41.36 -46.07 -9.46
C GLY A 658 42.33 -45.65 -8.37
N SER A 659 41.88 -45.68 -7.11
CA SER A 659 42.67 -45.29 -5.94
C SER A 659 42.60 -46.35 -4.84
N SER A 660 43.72 -46.54 -4.13
CA SER A 660 43.81 -47.40 -2.94
C SER A 660 43.60 -46.64 -1.63
N THR A 661 43.54 -45.31 -1.67
CA THR A 661 43.41 -44.46 -0.49
C THR A 661 42.37 -43.36 -0.72
N ILE A 662 41.28 -43.42 0.03
CA ILE A 662 40.19 -42.44 -0.08
C ILE A 662 40.06 -41.72 1.25
N ARG A 663 39.79 -40.41 1.19
CA ARG A 663 39.42 -39.62 2.36
C ARG A 663 38.06 -38.98 2.14
N VAL A 664 37.22 -39.07 3.16
CA VAL A 664 35.90 -38.42 3.20
C VAL A 664 35.91 -37.46 4.36
N ILE A 665 35.54 -36.21 4.12
CA ILE A 665 35.41 -35.15 5.10
C ILE A 665 33.95 -34.77 5.18
N ALA A 666 33.37 -34.79 6.37
CA ALA A 666 32.06 -34.22 6.59
C ALA A 666 32.11 -33.14 7.67
N ARG A 667 31.30 -32.10 7.47
CA ARG A 667 31.07 -31.06 8.46
C ARG A 667 29.79 -31.38 9.24
N LEU A 668 29.95 -31.65 10.53
CA LEU A 668 28.90 -31.96 11.49
C LEU A 668 28.58 -30.70 12.28
N GLU A 669 27.34 -30.23 12.19
CA GLU A 669 26.87 -29.03 12.88
C GLU A 669 25.82 -29.43 13.92
N TYR A 670 25.81 -28.73 15.07
CA TYR A 670 25.01 -29.11 16.25
C TYR A 670 25.31 -30.53 16.76
N PHE A 671 26.54 -30.99 16.55
CA PHE A 671 26.99 -32.30 17.00
C PHE A 671 27.52 -32.23 18.44
N ASP A 672 27.06 -33.13 19.29
CA ASP A 672 27.54 -33.33 20.66
C ASP A 672 27.94 -34.79 20.80
N GLU A 673 29.24 -35.05 21.01
CA GLU A 673 29.80 -36.40 21.11
C GLU A 673 29.20 -37.22 22.27
N ALA A 674 28.58 -36.56 23.27
CA ALA A 674 27.92 -37.27 24.36
C ALA A 674 26.57 -37.89 23.96
N GLU A 675 25.85 -37.24 23.03
CA GLU A 675 24.47 -37.59 22.66
C GLU A 675 24.35 -38.09 21.21
N HIS A 676 25.38 -37.84 20.38
CA HIS A 676 25.40 -38.09 18.95
C HIS A 676 26.57 -38.99 18.52
N ASP A 677 26.36 -39.79 17.47
CA ASP A 677 27.42 -40.55 16.78
C ASP A 677 27.31 -40.32 15.27
N ALA A 678 28.46 -40.29 14.59
CA ALA A 678 28.57 -40.07 13.15
C ALA A 678 29.64 -40.98 12.53
N GLY A 679 29.23 -41.79 11.56
CA GLY A 679 30.04 -42.79 10.89
C GLY A 679 30.07 -42.64 9.38
N CYS A 680 31.09 -43.22 8.75
CA CYS A 680 31.23 -43.29 7.30
C CYS A 680 31.74 -44.67 6.87
N THR A 681 31.14 -45.21 5.81
CA THR A 681 31.57 -46.45 5.15
C THR A 681 31.58 -46.25 3.64
N LEU A 682 32.49 -46.95 2.94
CA LEU A 682 32.51 -46.97 1.48
C LEU A 682 31.86 -48.25 0.97
N LEU A 683 30.99 -48.11 -0.03
CA LEU A 683 30.39 -49.23 -0.74
C LEU A 683 31.11 -49.40 -2.08
N THR A 684 31.64 -50.59 -2.33
CA THR A 684 32.53 -50.88 -3.47
C THR A 684 32.17 -52.22 -4.13
N GLY A 685 32.81 -52.51 -5.26
CA GLY A 685 32.63 -53.76 -6.01
C GLY A 685 31.35 -53.79 -6.85
N ALA A 686 31.09 -54.92 -7.51
CA ALA A 686 29.92 -55.09 -8.36
C ALA A 686 28.62 -54.89 -7.56
N GLY A 687 27.73 -54.01 -8.05
CA GLY A 687 26.48 -53.67 -7.37
C GLY A 687 26.63 -52.95 -6.02
N TYR A 688 27.84 -52.49 -5.66
CA TYR A 688 28.13 -51.79 -4.40
C TYR A 688 27.78 -52.61 -3.13
N GLY A 689 27.89 -53.94 -3.20
CA GLY A 689 27.60 -54.82 -2.06
C GLY A 689 28.76 -54.98 -1.06
N THR A 690 29.98 -54.56 -1.39
CA THR A 690 31.14 -54.69 -0.49
C THR A 690 31.32 -53.44 0.36
N THR A 691 31.10 -53.55 1.67
CA THR A 691 31.27 -52.46 2.63
C THR A 691 32.71 -52.40 3.16
N ARG A 692 33.30 -51.21 3.18
CA ARG A 692 34.59 -50.90 3.79
C ARG A 692 34.39 -49.86 4.89
N THR A 693 34.76 -50.19 6.11
CA THR A 693 34.75 -49.25 7.25
C THR A 693 36.01 -48.40 7.22
N ALA A 694 35.93 -47.17 7.72
CA ALA A 694 37.09 -46.30 7.87
C ALA A 694 38.14 -46.96 8.78
N ASN A 695 39.42 -46.81 8.44
CA ASN A 695 40.54 -47.29 9.26
C ASN A 695 40.72 -46.42 10.50
N SER A 696 40.48 -45.12 10.35
CA SER A 696 40.52 -44.12 11.42
C SER A 696 39.74 -42.88 11.00
N PHE A 697 39.49 -41.99 11.96
CA PHE A 697 39.02 -40.64 11.69
C PHE A 697 39.79 -39.60 12.50
N VAL A 698 39.75 -38.35 12.05
CA VAL A 698 40.35 -37.21 12.73
C VAL A 698 39.34 -36.07 12.74
N ASP A 699 39.14 -35.47 13.92
CA ASP A 699 38.25 -34.34 14.10
C ASP A 699 39.03 -33.03 14.16
N ARG A 700 38.50 -32.03 13.47
CA ARG A 700 38.93 -30.64 13.57
C ARG A 700 37.73 -29.80 14.03
N ILE A 701 37.87 -29.13 15.16
CA ILE A 701 36.89 -28.14 15.60
C ILE A 701 37.10 -26.87 14.77
N ALA A 702 36.08 -26.44 14.04
CA ALA A 702 36.07 -25.20 13.28
C ALA A 702 35.85 -23.99 14.22
N GLU A 703 36.13 -22.78 13.72
CA GLU A 703 36.03 -21.54 14.54
C GLU A 703 34.61 -21.27 15.06
N ASP A 704 33.59 -21.75 14.37
CA ASP A 704 32.18 -21.66 14.76
C ASP A 704 31.71 -22.81 15.67
N GLY A 705 32.62 -23.69 16.09
CA GLY A 705 32.34 -24.83 16.96
C GLY A 705 31.83 -26.09 16.26
N ALA A 706 31.63 -26.06 14.94
CA ALA A 706 31.28 -27.25 14.17
C ALA A 706 32.45 -28.25 14.11
N ILE A 707 32.15 -29.55 13.97
CA ILE A 707 33.17 -30.59 13.86
C ILE A 707 33.35 -30.97 12.39
N GLU A 708 34.56 -30.84 11.88
CA GLU A 708 34.96 -31.43 10.61
C GLU A 708 35.64 -32.77 10.85
N ARG A 709 34.93 -33.86 10.53
CA ARG A 709 35.41 -35.22 10.70
C ARG A 709 35.95 -35.75 9.38
N THR A 710 37.21 -36.15 9.37
CA THR A 710 37.88 -36.77 8.22
C THR A 710 38.03 -38.27 8.45
N TRP A 711 37.33 -39.10 7.69
CA TRP A 711 37.52 -40.55 7.67
C TRP A 711 38.58 -40.96 6.66
N ILE A 712 39.48 -41.85 7.07
CA ILE A 712 40.62 -42.34 6.27
C ILE A 712 40.36 -43.80 5.90
N PHE A 713 40.44 -44.11 4.60
CA PHE A 713 40.25 -45.45 4.06
C PHE A 713 41.51 -45.93 3.34
N ASP A 714 42.15 -46.97 3.87
CA ASP A 714 43.28 -47.67 3.25
C ASP A 714 42.77 -49.02 2.71
N LEU A 715 42.52 -49.08 1.40
CA LEU A 715 41.77 -50.17 0.78
C LEU A 715 42.62 -51.40 0.43
N GLY A 716 43.95 -51.25 0.41
CA GLY A 716 44.94 -52.28 0.04
C GLY A 716 44.97 -52.63 -1.46
N THR A 717 43.83 -52.53 -2.15
CA THR A 717 43.69 -52.67 -3.61
C THR A 717 42.97 -51.46 -4.18
N ALA A 718 43.41 -50.98 -5.34
CA ALA A 718 42.79 -49.84 -6.00
C ALA A 718 41.33 -50.15 -6.39
N VAL A 719 40.44 -49.20 -6.09
CA VAL A 719 39.01 -49.25 -6.42
C VAL A 719 38.73 -48.21 -7.49
N ALA A 720 38.03 -48.60 -8.56
CA ALA A 720 37.69 -47.72 -9.68
C ALA A 720 36.36 -46.97 -9.48
N SER A 721 35.46 -47.47 -8.63
CA SER A 721 34.23 -46.76 -8.26
C SER A 721 33.76 -47.09 -6.85
N TYR A 722 33.14 -46.12 -6.20
CA TYR A 722 32.61 -46.28 -4.85
C TYR A 722 31.39 -45.39 -4.60
N ARG A 723 30.62 -45.72 -3.57
CA ARG A 723 29.62 -44.83 -2.97
C ARG A 723 29.99 -44.55 -1.53
N ILE A 724 29.63 -43.38 -1.04
CA ILE A 724 29.84 -42.98 0.34
C ILE A 724 28.53 -43.20 1.07
N ARG A 725 28.58 -43.99 2.15
CA ARG A 725 27.48 -44.14 3.09
C ARG A 725 27.82 -43.42 4.39
N LEU A 726 27.09 -42.34 4.68
CA LEU A 726 27.18 -41.61 5.94
C LEU A 726 26.06 -42.08 6.87
N THR A 727 26.38 -42.29 8.14
CA THR A 727 25.43 -42.72 9.15
C THR A 727 25.48 -41.78 10.34
N GLY A 728 24.34 -41.53 10.97
CA GLY A 728 24.27 -40.75 12.20
C GLY A 728 23.25 -41.34 13.16
N THR A 729 23.51 -41.24 14.47
CA THR A 729 22.55 -41.59 15.52
C THR A 729 22.50 -40.50 16.59
N ALA A 730 21.33 -40.31 17.19
CA ALA A 730 21.12 -39.39 18.31
C ALA A 730 20.37 -40.09 19.46
N ALA A 731 20.67 -39.72 20.71
CA ALA A 731 19.98 -40.27 21.87
C ALA A 731 18.51 -39.79 21.97
N ASN A 732 18.22 -38.59 21.49
CA ASN A 732 16.92 -37.92 21.61
C ASN A 732 16.43 -37.42 20.25
N PRO A 733 15.17 -37.70 19.82
CA PRO A 733 14.63 -37.18 18.56
C PRO A 733 14.39 -35.65 18.54
N LEU A 734 14.50 -34.97 19.69
CA LEU A 734 14.36 -33.52 19.85
C LEU A 734 15.70 -32.77 19.83
N ASP A 735 16.81 -33.48 19.98
CA ASP A 735 18.16 -32.94 19.90
C ASP A 735 18.90 -33.68 18.79
N LEU A 736 19.02 -33.03 17.64
CA LEU A 736 19.50 -33.64 16.41
C LEU A 736 20.60 -32.78 15.79
N PHE A 737 21.62 -33.44 15.28
CA PHE A 737 22.64 -32.81 14.43
C PHE A 737 22.29 -32.95 12.93
N HIS A 738 23.05 -32.26 12.08
CA HIS A 738 23.00 -32.49 10.63
C HIS A 738 24.41 -32.51 10.03
N ILE A 739 24.52 -33.14 8.86
CA ILE A 739 25.74 -33.12 8.07
C ILE A 739 25.61 -32.02 7.01
N ALA A 740 26.31 -30.91 7.21
CA ALA A 740 26.18 -29.71 6.37
C ALA A 740 26.83 -29.90 5.01
N THR A 741 28.04 -30.47 4.97
CA THR A 741 28.79 -30.69 3.72
C THR A 741 29.51 -32.02 3.75
N ARG A 742 29.77 -32.55 2.55
CA ARG A 742 30.64 -33.70 2.32
C ARG A 742 31.65 -33.34 1.25
N LYS A 743 32.93 -33.50 1.56
CA LYS A 743 34.03 -33.44 0.59
C LYS A 743 34.71 -34.78 0.56
N ASP A 744 35.19 -35.21 -0.59
CA ASP A 744 36.00 -36.41 -0.68
C ASP A 744 37.12 -36.26 -1.72
N TYR A 745 38.20 -36.99 -1.53
CA TYR A 745 39.29 -37.05 -2.49
C TYR A 745 39.95 -38.43 -2.48
N ALA A 746 40.36 -38.85 -3.67
CA ALA A 746 41.05 -40.09 -3.94
C ALA A 746 42.53 -39.80 -4.19
N LEU A 747 43.42 -40.51 -3.49
CA LEU A 747 44.88 -40.33 -3.53
C LEU A 747 45.60 -41.41 -4.32
#